data_AF-A0A2E2AP60-F1
#
_entry.id   AF-A0A2E2AP60-F1
#
_cell.length_a   1.000
_cell.length_b   1.000
_cell.length_c   1.000
_cell.angle_alpha   90.00
_cell.angle_beta   90.00
_cell.angle_gamma   90.00
#
_symmetry.space_group_name_H-M   'P 1'
#
loop_
_entity.id
_entity.type
_entity.pdbx_description
1 polymer ?
#
loop_
_entity_poly.entity_id
_entity_poly.type
_entity_poly.pdbx_seq_one_letter_code
_entity_poly.pdbx_strand_id
1 'polypeptide(L)'
;MKNLSFLAGLILFFGNLQTVIAEEPTNIMTMSFRQAQPLPIGTDLLEVGSHVTTRLLDFNEDGTIDLLTGNGQGELRAYLGKQSEDGINFQRSISIYAGSKLKWGNTYTGVVLAPIAGNENADLIVAHTSNKISIHPCKFINRHPVFSEESIEFTVQDNCQGRFDVADWNGDGLYDLITGSFDGAVVWYPNTGTQQQPNFGEGQSFHDIRRAYNAQPRIIDFNQDGKLDLVLGVNWGTIEVYLNTGATHEPKLTAPTTLRWADQGGALNLRSLNGDDTTPDFADLNGDGIVDLVSGGKNGKVFLMQGVGITDHLTELKDLLKANPKQLGIKLNVNEELRGKAFGLLGSMQAALNSGLVPEDYRALVVKDLQSLVADFPHYFRRQKWDLEKTPHMPAFAAQMWIVLFEAYPDSLKNRQQLARLAGFEGGYKAMLENLGVIFIDNNTATAEQTTKMTKLLAEMPRAVWDVETITVKGWLGEGFKKQGISSNTGVNIFSLPLGRPENSFPADAPRKGITDVYMICLAHEIAHNMLDTVGRTLRPELFELKYEQLDYAAGEHVQFHVQKSRGVNWEVTKANFRREGIWDGRDSSWQQTWKQHLESEPFKRAHVRGSIHFFIQSPQEAFATLANQYFTDSQLMLELGVKRWQEGHKSSINQFLLIADYLSQKANSVKFYQMGVGGELKVKPIRLERNQLGKITLIESSETILRLEYQGNVVSKLQVADH
;
A
#
# COMPACT_ATOMS: atom_id res chain seq x y z
N MET A 1 9.44 -24.47 -71.75
CA MET A 1 10.65 -24.07 -71.01
C MET A 1 10.21 -23.67 -69.59
N LYS A 2 10.59 -24.51 -68.61
CA LYS A 2 10.67 -24.40 -67.12
C LYS A 2 9.83 -23.32 -66.39
N ASN A 3 9.05 -23.55 -65.32
CA ASN A 3 8.70 -24.71 -64.46
C ASN A 3 7.39 -24.30 -63.68
N LEU A 4 6.31 -25.08 -63.72
CA LEU A 4 5.65 -25.87 -62.62
C LEU A 4 5.55 -25.16 -61.24
N SER A 5 4.42 -25.10 -60.51
CA SER A 5 3.31 -26.08 -60.36
C SER A 5 2.10 -25.54 -59.56
N PHE A 6 0.90 -26.01 -59.95
CA PHE A 6 -0.30 -26.36 -59.16
C PHE A 6 -0.96 -25.37 -58.18
N LEU A 7 -2.15 -24.90 -58.56
CA LEU A 7 -3.21 -24.42 -57.67
C LEU A 7 -4.48 -25.23 -57.99
N ALA A 8 -4.97 -26.04 -57.04
CA ALA A 8 -6.24 -26.75 -57.18
C ALA A 8 -6.97 -26.82 -55.83
N GLY A 9 -8.23 -26.39 -55.85
CA GLY A 9 -9.29 -26.93 -54.99
C GLY A 9 -9.47 -26.29 -53.61
N LEU A 10 -10.20 -25.17 -53.55
CA LEU A 10 -10.73 -24.58 -52.32
C LEU A 10 -12.18 -25.05 -52.11
N ILE A 11 -12.42 -26.08 -51.28
CA ILE A 11 -13.74 -26.35 -50.66
C ILE A 11 -13.54 -26.91 -49.23
N LEU A 12 -13.86 -26.05 -48.25
CA LEU A 12 -14.47 -26.28 -46.93
C LEU A 12 -14.11 -27.56 -46.12
N PHE A 13 -13.41 -27.35 -45.00
CA PHE A 13 -13.63 -28.10 -43.76
C PHE A 13 -13.75 -27.11 -42.60
N PHE A 14 -14.89 -27.13 -41.92
CA PHE A 14 -15.11 -26.45 -40.65
C PHE A 14 -14.20 -27.10 -39.60
N GLY A 15 -13.13 -26.41 -39.20
CA GLY A 15 -12.35 -26.74 -38.02
C GLY A 15 -12.88 -25.95 -36.83
N ASN A 16 -13.34 -26.65 -35.80
CA ASN A 16 -13.67 -26.09 -34.49
C ASN A 16 -12.56 -25.14 -34.03
N LEU A 17 -12.87 -23.85 -33.88
CA LEU A 17 -12.12 -23.02 -32.95
C LEU A 17 -12.44 -23.54 -31.55
N GLN A 18 -11.63 -24.49 -31.06
CA GLN A 18 -11.41 -24.58 -29.63
C GLN A 18 -10.84 -23.22 -29.22
N THR A 19 -11.67 -22.43 -28.54
CA THR A 19 -11.17 -21.38 -27.67
C THR A 19 -10.13 -22.03 -26.77
N VAL A 20 -8.87 -21.71 -27.00
CA VAL A 20 -7.81 -21.94 -26.01
C VAL A 20 -8.23 -21.09 -24.82
N ILE A 21 -8.92 -21.71 -23.86
CA ILE A 21 -9.03 -21.16 -22.52
C ILE A 21 -7.58 -21.11 -22.06
N ALA A 22 -7.07 -19.90 -21.78
CA ALA A 22 -5.77 -19.79 -21.13
C ALA A 22 -5.85 -20.68 -19.88
N GLU A 23 -4.98 -21.68 -19.77
CA GLU A 23 -4.92 -22.50 -18.57
C GLU A 23 -4.80 -21.57 -17.37
N GLU A 24 -5.57 -21.85 -16.31
CA GLU A 24 -5.46 -21.05 -15.09
C GLU A 24 -4.00 -21.14 -14.62
N PRO A 25 -3.36 -20.00 -14.33
CA PRO A 25 -1.99 -20.01 -13.85
C PRO A 25 -1.94 -20.84 -12.56
N THR A 26 -1.04 -21.81 -12.53
CA THR A 26 -0.80 -22.64 -11.37
C THR A 26 0.17 -21.95 -10.42
N ASN A 27 -0.04 -22.09 -9.11
CA ASN A 27 0.81 -21.58 -8.05
C ASN A 27 0.81 -20.05 -7.83
N ILE A 28 -0.35 -19.40 -7.78
CA ILE A 28 -0.48 -17.98 -7.42
C ILE A 28 -0.23 -17.78 -5.93
N MET A 29 0.68 -16.87 -5.60
CA MET A 29 1.01 -16.53 -4.21
C MET A 29 -0.07 -15.67 -3.55
N THR A 30 -0.22 -15.80 -2.24
CA THR A 30 -1.17 -15.03 -1.43
C THR A 30 -0.58 -14.64 -0.08
N MET A 31 -1.14 -13.58 0.52
CA MET A 31 -0.81 -13.15 1.89
C MET A 31 -1.77 -13.71 2.94
N SER A 32 -2.84 -14.39 2.51
CA SER A 32 -3.96 -14.80 3.36
C SER A 32 -4.09 -16.31 3.36
N PHE A 33 -4.08 -16.91 4.55
CA PHE A 33 -4.16 -18.36 4.71
C PHE A 33 -5.26 -18.75 5.70
N ARG A 34 -5.93 -19.87 5.45
CA ARG A 34 -6.91 -20.45 6.38
C ARG A 34 -6.23 -20.95 7.64
N GLN A 35 -7.03 -21.23 8.67
CA GLN A 35 -6.57 -21.81 9.92
C GLN A 35 -5.66 -23.05 9.71
N ALA A 36 -4.61 -23.12 10.50
CA ALA A 36 -3.64 -24.22 10.48
C ALA A 36 -4.27 -25.56 10.87
N GLN A 37 -4.03 -26.59 10.06
CA GLN A 37 -4.40 -27.98 10.32
C GLN A 37 -3.15 -28.85 10.45
N PRO A 38 -3.06 -29.78 11.41
CA PRO A 38 -1.97 -30.75 11.44
C PRO A 38 -1.93 -31.54 10.12
N LEU A 39 -0.74 -31.70 9.53
CA LEU A 39 -0.58 -32.37 8.25
C LEU A 39 -0.80 -33.88 8.41
N PRO A 40 -1.74 -34.50 7.65
CA PRO A 40 -1.95 -35.94 7.70
C PRO A 40 -0.93 -36.72 6.86
N ILE A 41 -0.56 -37.92 7.33
CA ILE A 41 0.18 -38.96 6.58
C ILE A 41 -0.66 -40.24 6.60
N GLY A 42 -1.43 -40.47 5.53
CA GLY A 42 -2.44 -41.53 5.52
C GLY A 42 -3.51 -41.29 6.59
N THR A 43 -3.61 -42.18 7.59
CA THR A 43 -4.57 -42.05 8.70
C THR A 43 -3.99 -41.37 9.95
N ASP A 44 -2.67 -41.14 9.98
CA ASP A 44 -1.96 -40.59 11.13
C ASP A 44 -1.64 -39.10 10.91
N LEU A 45 -1.27 -38.39 11.98
CA LEU A 45 -0.78 -37.01 11.89
C LEU A 45 0.75 -36.99 11.88
N LEU A 46 1.34 -36.10 11.10
CA LEU A 46 2.80 -36.00 10.95
C LEU A 46 3.47 -35.49 12.24
N GLU A 47 4.32 -36.32 12.83
CA GLU A 47 5.24 -35.96 13.91
C GLU A 47 6.66 -36.47 13.62
N VAL A 48 7.65 -35.55 13.57
CA VAL A 48 9.02 -35.83 13.08
C VAL A 48 10.07 -35.76 14.22
N GLY A 49 9.63 -35.64 15.47
CA GLY A 49 10.51 -35.29 16.60
C GLY A 49 10.80 -33.79 16.64
N SER A 50 11.45 -33.29 17.70
CA SER A 50 11.57 -31.84 17.92
C SER A 50 12.28 -31.11 16.78
N HIS A 51 12.03 -29.80 16.65
CA HIS A 51 12.73 -28.91 15.72
C HIS A 51 12.61 -29.33 14.24
N VAL A 52 11.37 -29.53 13.77
CA VAL A 52 11.13 -29.98 12.40
C VAL A 52 11.30 -28.83 11.40
N THR A 53 12.20 -29.02 10.44
CA THR A 53 12.30 -28.19 9.24
C THR A 53 11.46 -28.80 8.13
N THR A 54 10.93 -27.97 7.24
CA THR A 54 10.12 -28.44 6.11
C THR A 54 10.66 -27.90 4.79
N ARG A 55 10.65 -28.76 3.77
CA ARG A 55 10.85 -28.38 2.38
C ARG A 55 9.90 -29.12 1.46
N LEU A 56 9.26 -28.40 0.54
CA LEU A 56 8.40 -28.92 -0.51
C LEU A 56 9.14 -28.85 -1.84
N LEU A 57 9.32 -30.01 -2.47
CA LEU A 57 9.99 -30.16 -3.76
C LEU A 57 9.72 -31.56 -4.32
N ASP A 58 9.90 -31.75 -5.62
CA ASP A 58 9.84 -33.07 -6.26
C ASP A 58 11.16 -33.82 -6.01
N PHE A 59 11.17 -34.74 -5.03
CA PHE A 59 12.38 -35.42 -4.56
C PHE A 59 12.82 -36.56 -5.48
N ASN A 60 11.86 -37.18 -6.15
CA ASN A 60 12.08 -38.35 -7.00
C ASN A 60 11.90 -38.06 -8.50
N GLU A 61 11.67 -36.80 -8.88
CA GLU A 61 11.42 -36.34 -10.25
C GLU A 61 10.23 -37.06 -10.90
N ASP A 62 9.16 -37.28 -10.13
CA ASP A 62 7.92 -37.89 -10.63
C ASP A 62 6.83 -36.88 -11.04
N GLY A 63 7.08 -35.58 -10.81
CA GLY A 63 6.19 -34.46 -11.10
C GLY A 63 5.24 -34.13 -9.96
N THR A 64 5.27 -34.87 -8.84
CA THR A 64 4.47 -34.60 -7.64
C THR A 64 5.34 -33.94 -6.58
N ILE A 65 4.79 -32.97 -5.85
CA ILE A 65 5.50 -32.36 -4.72
C ILE A 65 5.61 -33.37 -3.57
N ASP A 66 6.83 -33.55 -3.07
CA ASP A 66 7.16 -34.32 -1.88
C ASP A 66 7.45 -33.39 -0.69
N LEU A 67 7.34 -33.92 0.53
CA LEU A 67 7.72 -33.21 1.75
C LEU A 67 9.02 -33.79 2.32
N LEU A 68 10.04 -32.94 2.43
CA LEU A 68 11.29 -33.24 3.11
C LEU A 68 11.30 -32.60 4.49
N THR A 69 11.84 -33.33 5.46
CA THR A 69 11.96 -32.85 6.84
C THR A 69 13.31 -33.21 7.44
N GLY A 70 13.90 -32.28 8.18
CA GLY A 70 14.96 -32.54 9.14
C GLY A 70 14.46 -32.37 10.57
N ASN A 71 15.10 -33.02 11.55
CA ASN A 71 14.71 -32.91 12.96
C ASN A 71 15.90 -32.63 13.90
N GLY A 72 15.57 -32.41 15.17
CA GLY A 72 16.51 -32.12 16.25
C GLY A 72 17.44 -33.28 16.63
N GLN A 73 17.31 -34.46 16.02
CA GLN A 73 18.22 -35.59 16.18
C GLN A 73 19.14 -35.79 14.98
N GLY A 74 19.14 -34.84 14.02
CA GLY A 74 19.95 -34.92 12.81
C GLY A 74 19.39 -35.86 11.75
N GLU A 75 18.17 -36.37 11.90
CA GLU A 75 17.57 -37.29 10.94
C GLU A 75 16.86 -36.53 9.82
N LEU A 76 16.99 -37.03 8.60
CA LEU A 76 16.31 -36.52 7.41
C LEU A 76 15.31 -37.56 6.89
N ARG A 77 14.11 -37.10 6.53
CA ARG A 77 13.03 -37.94 6.00
C ARG A 77 12.38 -37.29 4.79
N ALA A 78 11.98 -38.10 3.81
CA ALA A 78 11.10 -37.70 2.71
C ALA A 78 9.76 -38.42 2.83
N TYR A 79 8.67 -37.69 2.61
CA TYR A 79 7.30 -38.20 2.54
C TYR A 79 6.84 -38.00 1.10
N LEU A 80 6.78 -39.08 0.32
CA LEU A 80 6.48 -38.97 -1.10
C LEU A 80 5.03 -38.55 -1.32
N GLY A 81 4.80 -37.57 -2.18
CA GLY A 81 3.50 -37.11 -2.60
C GLY A 81 2.82 -38.13 -3.50
N LYS A 82 1.49 -38.14 -3.45
CA LYS A 82 0.66 -38.85 -4.41
C LYS A 82 -0.56 -38.02 -4.73
N GLN A 83 -0.70 -37.66 -6.00
CA GLN A 83 -1.87 -36.92 -6.47
C GLN A 83 -3.17 -37.68 -6.18
N SER A 84 -4.19 -36.96 -5.71
CA SER A 84 -5.56 -37.42 -5.50
C SER A 84 -6.57 -36.35 -5.97
N GLU A 85 -7.86 -36.66 -5.85
CA GLU A 85 -8.94 -35.70 -6.19
C GLU A 85 -8.97 -34.48 -5.27
N ASP A 86 -8.56 -34.63 -4.01
CA ASP A 86 -8.55 -33.57 -2.99
C ASP A 86 -7.16 -32.90 -2.84
N GLY A 87 -6.23 -33.18 -3.75
CA GLY A 87 -4.84 -32.68 -3.68
C GLY A 87 -3.78 -33.76 -3.46
N ILE A 88 -2.65 -33.37 -2.91
CA ILE A 88 -1.47 -34.22 -2.68
C ILE A 88 -1.59 -34.92 -1.32
N ASN A 89 -1.55 -36.25 -1.35
CA ASN A 89 -1.47 -37.08 -0.15
C ASN A 89 -0.05 -37.58 0.08
N PHE A 90 0.57 -37.17 1.17
CA PHE A 90 1.89 -37.62 1.56
C PHE A 90 1.87 -39.06 2.11
N GLN A 91 2.77 -39.89 1.60
CA GLN A 91 2.96 -41.29 1.95
C GLN A 91 3.82 -41.44 3.23
N ARG A 92 3.95 -42.68 3.73
CA ARG A 92 4.89 -42.99 4.84
C ARG A 92 6.32 -42.58 4.47
N SER A 93 7.07 -42.13 5.48
CA SER A 93 8.42 -41.63 5.24
C SER A 93 9.42 -42.70 4.84
N ILE A 94 10.39 -42.26 4.03
CA ILE A 94 11.67 -42.92 3.79
C ILE A 94 12.80 -42.10 4.43
N SER A 95 13.83 -42.77 4.93
CA SER A 95 15.04 -42.10 5.44
C SER A 95 15.90 -41.60 4.29
N ILE A 96 16.37 -40.37 4.38
CA ILE A 96 17.36 -39.80 3.45
C ILE A 96 18.75 -40.06 4.03
N TYR A 97 19.66 -40.58 3.21
CA TYR A 97 21.03 -40.93 3.60
C TYR A 97 22.03 -40.61 2.51
N ALA A 98 23.30 -40.43 2.90
CA ALA A 98 24.43 -40.23 2.01
C ALA A 98 25.49 -41.32 2.26
N GLY A 99 25.57 -42.30 1.36
CA GLY A 99 26.29 -43.56 1.62
C GLY A 99 25.84 -44.24 2.91
N SER A 100 26.72 -44.34 3.90
CA SER A 100 26.41 -44.90 5.23
C SER A 100 25.90 -43.86 6.25
N LYS A 101 25.93 -42.57 5.91
CA LYS A 101 25.54 -41.47 6.79
C LYS A 101 24.01 -41.29 6.82
N LEU A 102 23.44 -41.48 8.00
CA LEU A 102 22.00 -41.38 8.28
C LEU A 102 21.63 -40.21 9.22
N LYS A 103 22.64 -39.55 9.80
CA LYS A 103 22.45 -38.47 10.78
C LYS A 103 23.44 -37.34 10.57
N TRP A 104 22.96 -36.10 10.67
CA TRP A 104 23.74 -34.86 10.58
C TRP A 104 23.67 -34.09 11.89
N GLY A 105 24.56 -34.46 12.82
CA GLY A 105 24.60 -33.85 14.14
C GLY A 105 23.46 -34.31 15.06
N ASN A 106 23.13 -33.49 16.05
CA ASN A 106 22.32 -33.86 17.23
C ASN A 106 21.40 -32.72 17.74
N THR A 107 21.08 -31.76 16.88
CA THR A 107 20.26 -30.56 17.15
C THR A 107 19.56 -30.17 15.84
N TYR A 108 18.91 -29.01 15.83
CA TYR A 108 18.16 -28.46 14.70
C TYR A 108 18.88 -28.64 13.36
N THR A 109 18.28 -29.43 12.47
CA THR A 109 18.86 -29.83 11.18
C THR A 109 17.92 -29.43 10.06
N GLY A 110 18.48 -28.73 9.08
CA GLY A 110 17.78 -28.26 7.89
C GLY A 110 18.24 -29.03 6.68
N VAL A 111 17.36 -29.19 5.71
CA VAL A 111 17.63 -29.83 4.42
C VAL A 111 17.12 -28.95 3.30
N VAL A 112 17.86 -28.84 2.20
CA VAL A 112 17.46 -28.24 0.91
C VAL A 112 18.03 -29.13 -0.19
N LEU A 113 17.32 -29.27 -1.32
CA LEU A 113 17.89 -29.82 -2.56
C LEU A 113 18.09 -28.70 -3.59
N ALA A 114 19.29 -28.59 -4.15
CA ALA A 114 19.59 -27.66 -5.25
C ALA A 114 20.82 -28.13 -6.07
N PRO A 115 20.91 -27.84 -7.37
CA PRO A 115 22.06 -28.22 -8.20
C PRO A 115 23.25 -27.25 -7.95
N ILE A 116 23.98 -27.47 -6.85
CA ILE A 116 24.99 -26.53 -6.34
C ILE A 116 26.44 -26.99 -6.60
N ALA A 117 26.66 -28.28 -6.89
CA ALA A 117 27.98 -28.87 -7.07
C ALA A 117 28.15 -29.63 -8.41
N GLY A 118 27.57 -29.10 -9.50
CA GLY A 118 28.02 -29.38 -10.87
C GLY A 118 27.34 -30.51 -11.61
N ASN A 119 26.25 -31.03 -11.06
CA ASN A 119 25.38 -32.02 -11.69
C ASN A 119 24.10 -31.36 -12.21
N GLU A 120 23.48 -32.00 -13.21
CA GLU A 120 22.15 -31.61 -13.68
C GLU A 120 21.06 -31.85 -12.63
N ASN A 121 21.35 -32.68 -11.63
CA ASN A 121 20.40 -33.12 -10.60
C ASN A 121 20.60 -32.35 -9.29
N ALA A 122 19.54 -32.22 -8.48
CA ALA A 122 19.65 -31.52 -7.20
C ALA A 122 20.49 -32.30 -6.15
N ASP A 123 21.43 -31.61 -5.51
CA ASP A 123 22.30 -32.14 -4.45
C ASP A 123 21.63 -32.10 -3.08
N LEU A 124 22.02 -33.00 -2.17
CA LEU A 124 21.58 -32.94 -0.77
C LEU A 124 22.42 -31.93 0.01
N ILE A 125 21.79 -30.84 0.42
CA ILE A 125 22.42 -29.77 1.20
C ILE A 125 21.85 -29.80 2.61
N VAL A 126 22.71 -29.91 3.60
CA VAL A 126 22.30 -30.09 5.01
C VAL A 126 23.00 -29.08 5.89
N ALA A 127 22.22 -28.27 6.61
CA ALA A 127 22.68 -27.39 7.67
C ALA A 127 22.55 -28.08 9.03
N HIS A 128 23.64 -28.15 9.80
CA HIS A 128 23.70 -28.96 11.01
C HIS A 128 24.55 -28.34 12.14
N THR A 129 24.65 -29.09 13.24
CA THR A 129 24.94 -28.63 14.61
C THR A 129 26.33 -28.04 14.88
N SER A 130 27.23 -28.09 13.90
CA SER A 130 28.58 -27.55 14.01
C SER A 130 28.73 -26.21 13.29
N ASN A 131 27.63 -25.49 13.06
CA ASN A 131 27.57 -24.30 12.19
C ASN A 131 28.14 -24.63 10.81
N LYS A 132 27.76 -25.79 10.28
CA LYS A 132 28.26 -26.32 9.02
C LYS A 132 27.11 -26.55 8.04
N ILE A 133 27.43 -26.31 6.78
CA ILE A 133 26.69 -26.78 5.61
C ILE A 133 27.50 -27.93 5.01
N SER A 134 26.84 -29.06 4.76
CA SER A 134 27.40 -30.19 4.02
C SER A 134 26.63 -30.38 2.73
N ILE A 135 27.35 -30.40 1.60
CA ILE A 135 26.81 -30.60 0.26
C ILE A 135 27.23 -32.00 -0.19
N HIS A 136 26.24 -32.87 -0.41
CA HIS A 136 26.41 -34.25 -0.81
C HIS A 136 25.98 -34.42 -2.28
N PRO A 137 26.93 -34.55 -3.22
CA PRO A 137 26.63 -34.66 -4.63
C PRO A 137 25.66 -35.79 -4.96
N CYS A 138 24.66 -35.51 -5.79
CA CYS A 138 23.62 -36.45 -6.18
C CYS A 138 23.91 -37.16 -7.51
N LYS A 139 23.58 -38.46 -7.57
CA LYS A 139 23.41 -39.23 -8.81
C LYS A 139 22.04 -39.89 -8.78
N PHE A 140 21.26 -39.75 -9.86
CA PHE A 140 19.98 -40.44 -9.98
C PHE A 140 20.17 -41.87 -10.50
N ILE A 141 19.58 -42.84 -9.81
CA ILE A 141 19.50 -44.23 -10.25
C ILE A 141 18.02 -44.63 -10.24
N ASN A 142 17.43 -44.85 -11.42
CA ASN A 142 16.01 -45.24 -11.58
C ASN A 142 15.03 -44.28 -10.86
N ARG A 143 15.15 -42.96 -11.04
CA ARG A 143 14.32 -41.94 -10.35
C ARG A 143 14.43 -41.95 -8.82
N HIS A 144 15.52 -42.52 -8.29
CA HIS A 144 15.86 -42.39 -6.88
C HIS A 144 17.17 -41.60 -6.74
N PRO A 145 17.18 -40.52 -5.96
CA PRO A 145 18.40 -39.78 -5.69
C PRO A 145 19.33 -40.61 -4.79
N VAL A 146 20.59 -40.70 -5.18
CA VAL A 146 21.65 -41.36 -4.41
C VAL A 146 22.74 -40.33 -4.12
N PHE A 147 22.93 -40.02 -2.83
CA PHE A 147 23.85 -38.99 -2.38
C PHE A 147 25.20 -39.59 -1.96
N SER A 148 26.29 -38.93 -2.39
CA SER A 148 27.66 -39.29 -2.01
C SER A 148 27.92 -39.09 -0.52
N GLU A 149 28.58 -40.04 0.15
CA GLU A 149 29.01 -39.87 1.54
C GLU A 149 30.06 -38.76 1.70
N GLU A 150 30.97 -38.65 0.72
CA GLU A 150 31.91 -37.54 0.64
C GLU A 150 31.15 -36.25 0.32
N SER A 151 31.37 -35.22 1.14
CA SER A 151 30.71 -33.92 1.02
C SER A 151 31.69 -32.77 0.92
N ILE A 152 31.26 -31.69 0.27
CA ILE A 152 31.87 -30.37 0.43
C ILE A 152 31.32 -29.78 1.74
N GLU A 153 32.19 -29.42 2.67
CA GLU A 153 31.80 -28.80 3.94
C GLU A 153 32.21 -27.33 3.98
N PHE A 154 31.31 -26.49 4.49
CA PHE A 154 31.54 -25.07 4.68
C PHE A 154 31.07 -24.62 6.06
N THR A 155 31.84 -23.78 6.72
CA THR A 155 31.49 -23.22 8.04
C THR A 155 30.73 -21.91 7.84
N VAL A 156 29.56 -21.80 8.46
CA VAL A 156 28.68 -20.63 8.42
C VAL A 156 28.63 -19.94 9.79
N GLN A 157 27.83 -18.89 9.90
CA GLN A 157 27.65 -18.11 11.12
C GLN A 157 27.25 -18.98 12.32
N ASP A 158 27.57 -18.48 13.51
CA ASP A 158 27.16 -19.13 14.75
C ASP A 158 25.64 -19.23 14.86
N ASN A 159 25.19 -20.36 15.42
CA ASN A 159 23.78 -20.64 15.69
C ASN A 159 22.89 -20.73 14.46
N CYS A 160 23.45 -20.97 13.26
CA CYS A 160 22.67 -21.27 12.07
C CYS A 160 21.75 -22.48 12.31
N GLN A 161 22.35 -23.63 12.67
CA GLN A 161 21.66 -24.85 13.12
C GLN A 161 20.37 -25.11 12.33
N GLY A 162 20.48 -25.52 11.07
CA GLY A 162 19.36 -25.84 10.17
C GLY A 162 18.58 -24.67 9.56
N ARG A 163 18.89 -23.42 9.94
CA ARG A 163 18.27 -22.22 9.38
C ARG A 163 19.01 -21.71 8.16
N PHE A 164 18.60 -22.19 7.00
CA PHE A 164 19.22 -21.78 5.75
C PHE A 164 18.29 -21.99 4.56
N ASP A 165 18.67 -21.37 3.46
CA ASP A 165 18.14 -21.63 2.15
C ASP A 165 19.23 -21.43 1.09
N VAL A 166 18.92 -21.86 -0.14
CA VAL A 166 19.86 -21.83 -1.27
C VAL A 166 19.16 -21.22 -2.46
N ALA A 167 19.75 -20.16 -3.03
CA ALA A 167 19.19 -19.46 -4.18
C ALA A 167 20.27 -18.65 -4.91
N ASP A 168 20.09 -18.38 -6.19
CA ASP A 168 20.92 -17.43 -6.96
C ASP A 168 20.49 -15.99 -6.63
N TRP A 169 20.89 -15.50 -5.45
CA TRP A 169 20.38 -14.25 -4.88
C TRP A 169 20.80 -13.00 -5.67
N ASN A 170 22.02 -13.02 -6.23
CA ASN A 170 22.58 -11.93 -7.03
C ASN A 170 22.38 -12.12 -8.55
N GLY A 171 21.76 -13.21 -8.99
CA GLY A 171 21.45 -13.47 -10.39
C GLY A 171 22.68 -13.71 -11.26
N ASP A 172 23.78 -14.22 -10.70
CA ASP A 172 25.01 -14.52 -11.44
C ASP A 172 25.05 -15.95 -12.02
N GLY A 173 24.01 -16.74 -11.77
CA GLY A 173 23.86 -18.12 -12.24
C GLY A 173 24.54 -19.15 -11.33
N LEU A 174 25.03 -18.74 -10.16
CA LEU A 174 25.56 -19.60 -9.12
C LEU A 174 24.65 -19.55 -7.89
N TYR A 175 24.30 -20.72 -7.36
CA TYR A 175 23.53 -20.79 -6.13
C TYR A 175 24.36 -20.35 -4.93
N ASP A 176 23.83 -19.40 -4.16
CA ASP A 176 24.38 -18.88 -2.92
C ASP A 176 23.81 -19.58 -1.69
N LEU A 177 24.45 -19.39 -0.53
CA LEU A 177 23.87 -19.77 0.75
C LEU A 177 23.32 -18.55 1.48
N ILE A 178 22.08 -18.62 1.92
CA ILE A 178 21.46 -17.63 2.79
C ILE A 178 21.18 -18.33 4.11
N THR A 179 21.87 -17.95 5.18
CA THR A 179 21.66 -18.53 6.50
C THR A 179 20.92 -17.55 7.39
N GLY A 180 20.01 -18.06 8.20
CA GLY A 180 19.57 -17.37 9.39
C GLY A 180 20.21 -17.98 10.63
N SER A 181 19.76 -17.56 11.80
CA SER A 181 20.30 -18.06 13.07
C SER A 181 19.30 -17.99 14.21
N PHE A 182 19.63 -18.68 15.30
CA PHE A 182 18.87 -18.57 16.54
C PHE A 182 18.96 -17.18 17.18
N ASP A 183 20.02 -16.39 16.95
CA ASP A 183 20.10 -15.02 17.45
C ASP A 183 19.43 -14.00 16.50
N GLY A 184 18.97 -14.49 15.34
CA GLY A 184 18.08 -13.81 14.41
C GLY A 184 18.75 -13.02 13.30
N ALA A 185 20.08 -13.05 13.20
CA ALA A 185 20.80 -12.48 12.05
C ALA A 185 20.59 -13.35 10.80
N VAL A 186 20.42 -12.68 9.65
CA VAL A 186 20.48 -13.32 8.35
C VAL A 186 21.79 -12.92 7.66
N VAL A 187 22.50 -13.90 7.10
CA VAL A 187 23.81 -13.72 6.45
C VAL A 187 23.78 -14.36 5.07
N TRP A 188 24.35 -13.64 4.10
CA TRP A 188 24.58 -14.08 2.74
C TRP A 188 25.99 -14.61 2.55
N TYR A 189 26.15 -15.73 1.88
CA TYR A 189 27.44 -16.24 1.43
C TYR A 189 27.41 -16.41 -0.09
N PRO A 190 27.94 -15.43 -0.84
CA PRO A 190 27.99 -15.53 -2.29
C PRO A 190 28.90 -16.68 -2.72
N ASN A 191 28.44 -17.44 -3.71
CA ASN A 191 29.26 -18.44 -4.38
C ASN A 191 30.15 -17.76 -5.42
N THR A 192 31.43 -17.65 -5.11
CA THR A 192 32.44 -17.04 -5.99
C THR A 192 33.24 -18.08 -6.78
N GLY A 193 32.81 -19.35 -6.71
CA GLY A 193 33.45 -20.48 -7.36
C GLY A 193 32.95 -20.71 -8.78
N THR A 194 32.63 -21.96 -9.07
CA THR A 194 32.01 -22.39 -10.32
C THR A 194 30.83 -23.30 -10.01
N GLN A 195 29.98 -23.57 -10.99
CA GLN A 195 28.88 -24.54 -10.81
C GLN A 195 29.40 -25.92 -10.36
N GLN A 196 30.57 -26.35 -10.82
CA GLN A 196 31.14 -27.66 -10.47
C GLN A 196 31.93 -27.68 -9.16
N GLN A 197 32.37 -26.53 -8.69
CA GLN A 197 33.19 -26.39 -7.49
C GLN A 197 32.75 -25.11 -6.77
N PRO A 198 31.69 -25.19 -5.95
CA PRO A 198 31.20 -24.03 -5.21
C PRO A 198 32.28 -23.54 -4.24
N ASN A 199 32.41 -22.21 -4.12
CA ASN A 199 33.34 -21.57 -3.20
C ASN A 199 32.65 -20.37 -2.54
N PHE A 200 32.16 -20.60 -1.33
CA PHE A 200 31.44 -19.59 -0.56
C PHE A 200 32.44 -18.66 0.15
N GLY A 201 32.30 -17.35 -0.10
CA GLY A 201 33.15 -16.34 0.50
C GLY A 201 32.88 -16.09 1.99
N GLU A 202 33.45 -15.01 2.53
CA GLU A 202 33.08 -14.53 3.87
C GLU A 202 31.61 -14.08 3.88
N GLY A 203 30.91 -14.40 4.98
CA GLY A 203 29.49 -14.07 5.14
C GLY A 203 29.27 -12.56 5.27
N GLN A 204 28.25 -12.05 4.60
CA GLN A 204 27.85 -10.65 4.59
C GLN A 204 26.49 -10.47 5.26
N SER A 205 26.28 -9.36 5.97
CA SER A 205 24.97 -9.00 6.53
C SER A 205 23.91 -8.98 5.43
N PHE A 206 22.83 -9.76 5.56
CA PHE A 206 21.74 -9.79 4.60
C PHE A 206 20.78 -8.64 4.88
N HIS A 207 21.04 -7.47 4.28
CA HIS A 207 20.24 -6.25 4.42
C HIS A 207 20.02 -5.77 5.87
N ASP A 208 20.97 -6.04 6.77
CA ASP A 208 20.88 -5.74 8.21
C ASP A 208 19.62 -6.31 8.88
N ILE A 209 19.08 -7.39 8.32
CA ILE A 209 17.91 -8.07 8.85
C ILE A 209 18.32 -8.84 10.09
N ARG A 210 17.75 -8.41 11.22
CA ARG A 210 17.84 -9.10 12.49
C ARG A 210 16.46 -9.15 13.16
N ARG A 211 16.01 -10.36 13.49
CA ARG A 211 14.76 -10.58 14.24
C ARG A 211 15.03 -11.19 15.60
N ALA A 212 14.05 -11.12 16.51
CA ALA A 212 14.25 -11.64 17.85
C ALA A 212 14.08 -13.15 17.86
N TYR A 213 15.21 -13.86 17.89
CA TYR A 213 15.31 -15.31 17.90
C TYR A 213 14.77 -16.01 16.64
N ASN A 214 15.33 -17.18 16.31
CA ASN A 214 14.93 -18.04 15.18
C ASN A 214 14.59 -17.29 13.89
N ALA A 215 15.59 -17.00 13.05
CA ALA A 215 15.39 -16.52 11.69
C ALA A 215 15.51 -17.70 10.72
N GLN A 216 14.40 -18.22 10.19
CA GLN A 216 14.42 -19.26 9.14
C GLN A 216 14.15 -18.61 7.78
N PRO A 217 15.17 -18.43 6.92
CA PRO A 217 14.96 -17.88 5.59
C PRO A 217 14.32 -18.90 4.64
N ARG A 218 13.54 -18.38 3.71
CA ARG A 218 13.14 -18.99 2.45
C ARG A 218 13.26 -17.91 1.37
N ILE A 219 13.99 -18.21 0.31
CA ILE A 219 14.22 -17.31 -0.83
C ILE A 219 13.37 -17.82 -1.99
N ILE A 220 12.44 -16.99 -2.44
CA ILE A 220 11.46 -17.36 -3.47
C ILE A 220 10.96 -16.08 -4.14
N ASP A 221 10.63 -16.13 -5.43
CA ASP A 221 9.90 -15.07 -6.11
C ASP A 221 8.44 -15.08 -5.62
N PHE A 222 8.18 -14.35 -4.54
CA PHE A 222 6.91 -14.42 -3.81
C PHE A 222 5.83 -13.59 -4.50
N ASN A 223 6.19 -12.48 -5.13
CA ASN A 223 5.25 -11.67 -5.91
C ASN A 223 5.20 -12.01 -7.41
N GLN A 224 5.99 -12.99 -7.85
CA GLN A 224 6.05 -13.47 -9.24
C GLN A 224 6.47 -12.35 -10.21
N ASP A 225 7.34 -11.45 -9.76
CA ASP A 225 7.87 -10.36 -10.58
C ASP A 225 9.20 -10.69 -11.27
N GLY A 226 9.68 -11.92 -11.10
CA GLY A 226 10.94 -12.43 -11.62
C GLY A 226 12.15 -12.11 -10.74
N LYS A 227 11.95 -11.57 -9.54
CA LYS A 227 13.01 -11.32 -8.56
C LYS A 227 12.78 -12.13 -7.32
N LEU A 228 13.87 -12.64 -6.75
CA LEU A 228 13.80 -13.37 -5.50
C LEU A 228 13.51 -12.42 -4.34
N ASP A 229 12.57 -12.83 -3.48
CA ASP A 229 12.17 -12.19 -2.24
C ASP A 229 12.67 -13.00 -1.04
N LEU A 230 12.57 -12.41 0.16
CA LEU A 230 12.81 -13.13 1.42
C LEU A 230 11.48 -13.37 2.14
N VAL A 231 11.18 -14.63 2.40
CA VAL A 231 10.23 -15.04 3.43
C VAL A 231 11.00 -15.49 4.66
N LEU A 232 10.62 -14.97 5.82
CA LEU A 232 11.29 -15.22 7.08
C LEU A 232 10.32 -15.80 8.10
N GLY A 233 10.51 -17.08 8.44
CA GLY A 233 9.92 -17.67 9.64
C GLY A 233 10.63 -17.11 10.85
N VAL A 234 9.92 -16.38 11.71
CA VAL A 234 10.51 -15.80 12.92
C VAL A 234 10.04 -16.52 14.17
N ASN A 235 10.79 -16.36 15.27
CA ASN A 235 10.30 -16.80 16.57
C ASN A 235 8.93 -16.17 16.88
N TRP A 236 8.14 -16.84 17.71
CA TRP A 236 6.75 -16.49 18.00
C TRP A 236 5.76 -16.72 16.87
N GLY A 237 6.05 -17.62 15.93
CA GLY A 237 5.04 -18.14 15.01
C GLY A 237 4.67 -17.24 13.84
N THR A 238 5.21 -16.02 13.75
CA THR A 238 4.93 -15.11 12.63
C THR A 238 5.81 -15.44 11.42
N ILE A 239 5.29 -15.13 10.24
CA ILE A 239 6.01 -15.24 8.97
C ILE A 239 5.96 -13.88 8.30
N GLU A 240 7.14 -13.35 7.98
CA GLU A 240 7.32 -12.03 7.39
C GLU A 240 7.80 -12.17 5.94
N VAL A 241 7.25 -11.37 5.05
CA VAL A 241 7.65 -11.28 3.63
C VAL A 241 8.33 -9.93 3.39
N TYR A 242 9.48 -9.96 2.74
CA TYR A 242 10.25 -8.80 2.32
C TYR A 242 10.37 -8.84 0.80
N LEU A 243 9.77 -7.88 0.11
CA LEU A 243 9.78 -7.85 -1.34
C LEU A 243 11.05 -7.19 -1.88
N ASN A 244 11.59 -7.73 -2.98
CA ASN A 244 12.74 -7.20 -3.67
C ASN A 244 12.33 -6.16 -4.71
N THR A 245 12.42 -4.90 -4.31
CA THR A 245 12.15 -3.76 -5.20
C THR A 245 13.39 -3.30 -5.98
N GLY A 246 14.53 -3.95 -5.77
CA GLY A 246 15.79 -3.66 -6.45
C GLY A 246 15.87 -4.25 -7.86
N ALA A 247 17.09 -4.31 -8.40
CA ALA A 247 17.39 -5.09 -9.60
C ALA A 247 17.84 -6.49 -9.18
N THR A 248 17.76 -7.48 -10.08
CA THR A 248 18.19 -8.87 -9.78
C THR A 248 19.64 -8.94 -9.27
N HIS A 249 20.54 -8.13 -9.83
CA HIS A 249 21.96 -8.05 -9.44
C HIS A 249 22.25 -7.04 -8.32
N GLU A 250 21.26 -6.26 -7.89
CA GLU A 250 21.35 -5.35 -6.75
C GLU A 250 20.02 -5.39 -5.96
N PRO A 251 19.72 -6.50 -5.25
CA PRO A 251 18.48 -6.63 -4.51
C PRO A 251 18.27 -5.51 -3.49
N LYS A 252 17.01 -5.10 -3.29
CA LYS A 252 16.62 -4.12 -2.27
C LYS A 252 15.30 -4.52 -1.62
N LEU A 253 15.41 -5.01 -0.39
CA LEU A 253 14.27 -5.49 0.37
C LEU A 253 13.45 -4.34 0.97
N THR A 254 12.12 -4.46 0.91
CA THR A 254 11.18 -3.57 1.59
C THR A 254 11.18 -3.79 3.11
N ALA A 255 10.44 -2.95 3.84
CA ALA A 255 9.99 -3.32 5.18
C ALA A 255 9.14 -4.61 5.13
N PRO A 256 9.16 -5.43 6.20
CA PRO A 256 8.41 -6.68 6.23
C PRO A 256 6.90 -6.45 6.22
N THR A 257 6.18 -7.37 5.57
CA THR A 257 4.73 -7.54 5.71
C THR A 257 4.44 -8.92 6.29
N THR A 258 3.60 -9.01 7.31
CA THR A 258 3.25 -10.30 7.93
C THR A 258 2.14 -10.99 7.16
N LEU A 259 2.26 -12.31 6.95
CA LEU A 259 1.16 -13.15 6.46
C LEU A 259 -0.05 -13.05 7.41
N ARG A 260 -1.25 -13.35 6.93
CA ARG A 260 -2.52 -13.09 7.64
C ARG A 260 -3.43 -14.30 7.66
N TRP A 261 -4.27 -14.37 8.69
CA TRP A 261 -5.37 -15.33 8.71
C TRP A 261 -6.52 -14.84 7.85
N ALA A 262 -7.00 -15.68 6.93
CA ALA A 262 -8.19 -15.39 6.13
C ALA A 262 -9.48 -15.45 6.97
N ASP A 263 -9.59 -16.43 7.86
CA ASP A 263 -10.86 -16.72 8.55
C ASP A 263 -11.14 -15.75 9.71
N GLN A 264 -10.10 -15.34 10.45
CA GLN A 264 -10.22 -14.49 11.65
C GLN A 264 -9.60 -13.10 11.49
N GLY A 265 -8.92 -12.84 10.37
CA GLY A 265 -8.13 -11.63 10.17
C GLY A 265 -6.89 -11.56 11.08
N GLY A 266 -6.23 -10.41 11.08
CA GLY A 266 -4.99 -10.19 11.84
C GLY A 266 -3.76 -10.89 11.26
N ALA A 267 -2.66 -10.89 12.01
CA ALA A 267 -1.40 -11.52 11.62
C ALA A 267 -1.45 -13.03 11.87
N LEU A 268 -0.92 -13.81 10.91
CA LEU A 268 -0.72 -15.24 11.04
C LEU A 268 0.31 -15.49 12.14
N ASN A 269 -0.05 -16.34 13.11
CA ASN A 269 0.79 -16.66 14.25
C ASN A 269 0.65 -18.13 14.66
N LEU A 270 1.69 -18.93 14.43
CA LEU A 270 1.71 -20.37 14.69
C LEU A 270 2.24 -20.74 16.07
N ARG A 271 2.61 -19.78 16.93
CA ARG A 271 3.39 -20.05 18.15
C ARG A 271 2.70 -21.06 19.07
N SER A 272 1.41 -20.87 19.28
CA SER A 272 0.59 -21.73 20.14
C SER A 272 0.44 -23.14 19.58
N LEU A 273 0.67 -23.34 18.28
CA LEU A 273 0.50 -24.60 17.57
C LEU A 273 1.83 -25.36 17.43
N ASN A 274 2.90 -24.66 17.06
CA ASN A 274 4.18 -25.27 16.68
C ASN A 274 5.27 -25.13 17.76
N GLY A 275 5.03 -24.32 18.79
CA GLY A 275 5.91 -24.19 19.95
C GLY A 275 7.20 -23.41 19.70
N ASP A 276 7.20 -22.52 18.69
CA ASP A 276 8.34 -21.79 18.10
C ASP A 276 9.02 -22.55 16.94
N ASP A 277 10.12 -22.00 16.41
CA ASP A 277 10.86 -22.51 15.25
C ASP A 277 10.04 -22.65 13.96
N THR A 278 9.27 -21.61 13.61
CA THR A 278 8.49 -21.54 12.36
C THR A 278 9.36 -21.80 11.13
N THR A 279 9.03 -22.84 10.36
CA THR A 279 9.77 -23.27 9.16
C THR A 279 8.86 -23.29 7.94
N PRO A 280 8.57 -22.13 7.35
CA PRO A 280 7.62 -22.05 6.24
C PRO A 280 8.21 -22.62 4.95
N ASP A 281 7.37 -23.31 4.19
CA ASP A 281 7.54 -23.58 2.77
C ASP A 281 6.19 -23.60 2.04
N PHE A 282 6.22 -23.50 0.73
CA PHE A 282 5.06 -23.12 -0.08
C PHE A 282 4.92 -24.01 -1.32
N ALA A 283 3.70 -24.52 -1.55
CA ALA A 283 3.31 -25.18 -2.80
C ALA A 283 1.77 -25.20 -2.91
N ASP A 284 1.22 -25.28 -4.11
CA ASP A 284 -0.20 -25.61 -4.31
C ASP A 284 -0.40 -27.11 -4.01
N LEU A 285 -0.99 -27.44 -2.85
CA LEU A 285 -1.14 -28.83 -2.39
C LEU A 285 -2.54 -29.39 -2.63
N ASN A 286 -3.54 -28.54 -2.84
CA ASN A 286 -4.91 -28.97 -3.13
C ASN A 286 -5.29 -28.86 -4.62
N GLY A 287 -4.42 -28.27 -5.45
CA GLY A 287 -4.62 -28.10 -6.89
C GLY A 287 -5.59 -26.99 -7.25
N ASP A 288 -5.86 -26.03 -6.34
CA ASP A 288 -6.77 -24.89 -6.59
C ASP A 288 -6.08 -23.70 -7.29
N GLY A 289 -4.79 -23.84 -7.62
CA GLY A 289 -3.98 -22.82 -8.28
C GLY A 289 -3.47 -21.75 -7.32
N ILE A 290 -3.85 -21.76 -6.04
CA ILE A 290 -3.35 -20.86 -5.00
C ILE A 290 -2.34 -21.61 -4.13
N VAL A 291 -1.21 -20.96 -3.84
CA VAL A 291 -0.15 -21.58 -3.06
C VAL A 291 -0.57 -21.73 -1.59
N ASP A 292 -0.43 -22.94 -1.08
CA ASP A 292 -0.60 -23.29 0.33
C ASP A 292 0.71 -23.08 1.10
N LEU A 293 0.59 -22.96 2.42
CA LEU A 293 1.72 -22.86 3.34
C LEU A 293 1.82 -24.13 4.17
N VAL A 294 3.00 -24.74 4.19
CA VAL A 294 3.39 -25.76 5.16
C VAL A 294 4.39 -25.16 6.12
N SER A 295 4.22 -25.42 7.43
CA SER A 295 5.19 -25.01 8.42
C SER A 295 5.40 -26.06 9.50
N GLY A 296 6.67 -26.31 9.81
CA GLY A 296 7.08 -27.07 10.98
C GLY A 296 7.19 -26.21 12.25
N GLY A 297 7.80 -26.80 13.28
CA GLY A 297 8.10 -26.13 14.53
C GLY A 297 8.91 -26.95 15.53
N LYS A 298 9.18 -26.32 16.67
CA LYS A 298 9.96 -26.87 17.78
C LYS A 298 9.38 -28.17 18.35
N ASN A 299 8.06 -28.29 18.36
CA ASN A 299 7.37 -29.46 18.92
C ASN A 299 7.34 -30.68 17.98
N GLY A 300 7.86 -30.55 16.76
CA GLY A 300 7.94 -31.65 15.79
C GLY A 300 6.69 -31.90 14.97
N LYS A 301 5.67 -31.06 15.12
CA LYS A 301 4.45 -31.11 14.32
C LYS A 301 4.61 -30.27 13.08
N VAL A 302 3.91 -30.68 12.01
CA VAL A 302 3.84 -29.96 10.74
C VAL A 302 2.39 -29.55 10.51
N PHE A 303 2.19 -28.31 10.09
CA PHE A 303 0.88 -27.73 9.83
C PHE A 303 0.75 -27.32 8.38
N LEU A 304 -0.42 -27.57 7.81
CA LEU A 304 -0.88 -27.07 6.52
C LEU A 304 -1.86 -25.92 6.77
N MET A 305 -1.66 -24.80 6.08
CA MET A 305 -2.61 -23.71 5.99
C MET A 305 -2.95 -23.50 4.51
N GLN A 306 -4.23 -23.67 4.16
CA GLN A 306 -4.67 -23.48 2.78
C GLN A 306 -4.53 -22.01 2.39
N GLY A 307 -3.96 -21.73 1.21
CA GLY A 307 -3.96 -20.41 0.60
C GLY A 307 -5.38 -19.93 0.35
N VAL A 308 -5.61 -18.62 0.48
CA VAL A 308 -6.87 -18.00 0.05
C VAL A 308 -6.55 -16.93 -0.97
N GLY A 309 -6.94 -17.23 -2.21
CA GLY A 309 -6.75 -16.36 -3.35
C GLY A 309 -7.88 -15.37 -3.53
N ILE A 310 -7.68 -14.47 -4.49
CA ILE A 310 -8.71 -13.52 -4.89
C ILE A 310 -9.96 -14.21 -5.48
N THR A 311 -9.78 -15.37 -6.14
CA THR A 311 -10.85 -16.16 -6.74
C THR A 311 -11.74 -16.87 -5.72
N ASP A 312 -11.19 -17.29 -4.57
CA ASP A 312 -11.99 -17.77 -3.44
C ASP A 312 -12.94 -16.68 -2.97
N HIS A 313 -12.40 -15.47 -2.73
CA HIS A 313 -13.20 -14.34 -2.27
C HIS A 313 -14.27 -13.94 -3.30
N LEU A 314 -13.93 -13.98 -4.59
CA LEU A 314 -14.87 -13.73 -5.68
C LEU A 314 -15.99 -14.79 -5.71
N THR A 315 -15.63 -16.07 -5.59
CA THR A 315 -16.59 -17.19 -5.57
C THR A 315 -17.52 -17.09 -4.37
N GLU A 316 -16.98 -16.86 -3.17
CA GLU A 316 -17.77 -16.65 -1.96
C GLU A 316 -18.71 -15.45 -2.07
N LEU A 317 -18.25 -14.34 -2.68
CA LEU A 317 -19.11 -13.18 -2.92
C LEU A 317 -20.22 -13.50 -3.92
N LYS A 318 -19.90 -14.20 -5.01
CA LYS A 318 -20.87 -14.62 -6.03
C LYS A 318 -21.95 -15.52 -5.42
N ASP A 319 -21.58 -16.46 -4.57
CA ASP A 319 -22.52 -17.33 -3.87
C ASP A 319 -23.35 -16.59 -2.85
N LEU A 320 -22.75 -15.66 -2.09
CA LEU A 320 -23.46 -14.78 -1.18
C LEU A 320 -24.53 -13.96 -1.92
N LEU A 321 -24.21 -13.40 -3.08
CA LEU A 321 -25.15 -12.61 -3.88
C LEU A 321 -26.26 -13.49 -4.49
N LYS A 322 -25.92 -14.68 -5.01
CA LYS A 322 -26.91 -15.64 -5.53
C LYS A 322 -27.87 -16.14 -4.45
N ALA A 323 -27.38 -16.38 -3.24
CA ALA A 323 -28.21 -16.75 -2.08
C ALA A 323 -29.10 -15.59 -1.59
N ASN A 324 -28.76 -14.35 -1.97
CA ASN A 324 -29.45 -13.14 -1.55
C ASN A 324 -29.77 -12.23 -2.76
N PRO A 325 -30.60 -12.65 -3.73
CA PRO A 325 -30.75 -11.94 -5.00
C PRO A 325 -31.56 -10.64 -4.93
N LYS A 326 -32.23 -10.34 -3.80
CA LYS A 326 -33.01 -9.08 -3.62
C LYS A 326 -33.00 -8.50 -2.19
N GLN A 327 -32.61 -9.29 -1.19
CA GLN A 327 -32.80 -8.96 0.23
C GLN A 327 -31.50 -8.66 0.98
N LEU A 328 -30.36 -8.59 0.29
CA LEU A 328 -29.06 -8.46 0.94
C LEU A 328 -29.01 -7.22 1.84
N GLY A 329 -29.47 -6.06 1.38
CA GLY A 329 -29.44 -4.82 2.17
C GLY A 329 -30.17 -4.89 3.51
N ILE A 330 -31.30 -5.59 3.58
CA ILE A 330 -32.04 -5.81 4.83
C ILE A 330 -31.26 -6.75 5.75
N LYS A 331 -30.70 -7.84 5.19
CA LYS A 331 -29.93 -8.82 5.96
C LYS A 331 -28.64 -8.22 6.52
N LEU A 332 -27.92 -7.40 5.75
CA LEU A 332 -26.71 -6.71 6.22
C LEU A 332 -27.00 -5.75 7.40
N ASN A 333 -28.20 -5.20 7.48
CA ASN A 333 -28.60 -4.32 8.59
C ASN A 333 -28.72 -5.09 9.92
N VAL A 334 -29.35 -6.26 9.89
CA VAL A 334 -29.65 -7.04 11.10
C VAL A 334 -28.62 -8.11 11.44
N ASN A 335 -27.83 -8.57 10.47
CA ASN A 335 -26.81 -9.60 10.66
C ASN A 335 -25.41 -9.01 10.50
N GLU A 336 -24.73 -8.80 11.62
CA GLU A 336 -23.37 -8.25 11.69
C GLU A 336 -22.31 -9.18 11.10
N GLU A 337 -22.43 -10.48 11.30
CA GLU A 337 -21.49 -11.46 10.76
C GLU A 337 -21.56 -11.50 9.23
N LEU A 338 -22.77 -11.55 8.67
CA LEU A 338 -22.97 -11.48 7.22
C LEU A 338 -22.46 -10.14 6.66
N ARG A 339 -22.66 -9.04 7.40
CA ARG A 339 -22.14 -7.72 7.01
C ARG A 339 -20.62 -7.69 7.00
N GLY A 340 -19.99 -8.18 8.06
CA GLY A 340 -18.54 -8.34 8.15
C GLY A 340 -18.00 -9.19 7.01
N LYS A 341 -18.63 -10.33 6.73
CA LYS A 341 -18.26 -11.20 5.60
C LYS A 341 -18.37 -10.48 4.26
N ALA A 342 -19.50 -9.83 3.96
CA ALA A 342 -19.73 -9.19 2.67
C ALA A 342 -18.72 -8.07 2.37
N PHE A 343 -18.46 -7.19 3.36
CA PHE A 343 -17.46 -6.13 3.20
C PHE A 343 -16.03 -6.65 3.27
N GLY A 344 -15.77 -7.68 4.07
CA GLY A 344 -14.48 -8.36 4.16
C GLY A 344 -14.06 -8.96 2.83
N LEU A 345 -14.97 -9.64 2.12
CA LEU A 345 -14.71 -10.18 0.78
C LEU A 345 -14.29 -9.09 -0.21
N LEU A 346 -15.01 -7.95 -0.25
CA LEU A 346 -14.64 -6.83 -1.11
C LEU A 346 -13.28 -6.22 -0.72
N GLY A 347 -13.04 -6.02 0.58
CA GLY A 347 -11.77 -5.49 1.08
C GLY A 347 -10.59 -6.40 0.79
N SER A 348 -10.75 -7.72 0.94
CA SER A 348 -9.71 -8.70 0.61
C SER A 348 -9.41 -8.73 -0.88
N MET A 349 -10.42 -8.65 -1.75
CA MET A 349 -10.20 -8.56 -3.20
C MET A 349 -9.49 -7.25 -3.59
N GLN A 350 -9.88 -6.11 -3.00
CA GLN A 350 -9.16 -4.85 -3.20
C GLN A 350 -7.69 -4.98 -2.80
N ALA A 351 -7.42 -5.53 -1.61
CA ALA A 351 -6.07 -5.74 -1.12
C ALA A 351 -5.26 -6.67 -2.02
N ALA A 352 -5.85 -7.78 -2.48
CA ALA A 352 -5.21 -8.71 -3.40
C ALA A 352 -4.87 -8.06 -4.75
N LEU A 353 -5.81 -7.31 -5.35
CA LEU A 353 -5.53 -6.55 -6.58
C LEU A 353 -4.43 -5.50 -6.37
N ASN A 354 -4.40 -4.84 -5.21
CA ASN A 354 -3.39 -3.81 -4.92
C ASN A 354 -2.05 -4.40 -4.45
N SER A 355 -1.97 -5.70 -4.16
CA SER A 355 -0.78 -6.33 -3.56
C SER A 355 0.40 -6.49 -4.53
N GLY A 356 0.13 -6.48 -5.83
CA GLY A 356 1.11 -6.85 -6.86
C GLY A 356 1.35 -8.35 -7.01
N LEU A 357 0.75 -9.20 -6.17
CA LEU A 357 0.92 -10.67 -6.21
C LEU A 357 0.07 -11.36 -7.28
N VAL A 358 -0.93 -10.66 -7.83
CA VAL A 358 -1.86 -11.22 -8.81
C VAL A 358 -1.28 -11.01 -10.22
N PRO A 359 -0.91 -12.08 -10.96
CA PRO A 359 -0.41 -11.97 -12.32
C PRO A 359 -1.39 -11.23 -13.23
N GLU A 360 -0.88 -10.48 -14.21
CA GLU A 360 -1.69 -9.57 -15.04
C GLU A 360 -2.81 -10.29 -15.81
N ASP A 361 -2.53 -11.46 -16.38
CA ASP A 361 -3.54 -12.26 -17.09
C ASP A 361 -4.64 -12.75 -16.14
N TYR A 362 -4.28 -13.15 -14.92
CA TYR A 362 -5.23 -13.58 -13.91
C TYR A 362 -6.06 -12.41 -13.35
N ARG A 363 -5.40 -11.26 -13.12
CA ARG A 363 -6.07 -10.00 -12.78
C ARG A 363 -7.12 -9.65 -13.81
N ALA A 364 -6.83 -9.80 -15.11
CA ALA A 364 -7.79 -9.54 -16.18
C ALA A 364 -9.01 -10.45 -16.13
N LEU A 365 -8.82 -11.75 -15.83
CA LEU A 365 -9.92 -12.70 -15.62
C LEU A 365 -10.78 -12.32 -14.42
N VAL A 366 -10.15 -12.09 -13.27
CA VAL A 366 -10.85 -11.72 -12.02
C VAL A 366 -11.62 -10.42 -12.17
N VAL A 367 -11.01 -9.39 -12.78
CA VAL A 367 -11.68 -8.12 -13.03
C VAL A 367 -12.84 -8.30 -13.99
N LYS A 368 -12.70 -9.11 -15.05
CA LYS A 368 -13.81 -9.43 -15.96
C LYS A 368 -14.97 -10.13 -15.22
N ASP A 369 -14.67 -11.02 -14.28
CA ASP A 369 -15.71 -11.68 -13.49
C ASP A 369 -16.38 -10.75 -12.48
N LEU A 370 -15.62 -9.85 -11.84
CA LEU A 370 -16.19 -8.77 -11.02
C LEU A 370 -17.10 -7.85 -11.84
N GLN A 371 -16.69 -7.48 -13.06
CA GLN A 371 -17.52 -6.70 -13.98
C GLN A 371 -18.80 -7.46 -14.36
N SER A 372 -18.70 -8.77 -14.60
CA SER A 372 -19.87 -9.64 -14.87
C SER A 372 -20.80 -9.70 -13.66
N LEU A 373 -20.24 -9.78 -12.45
CA LEU A 373 -21.01 -9.77 -11.21
C LEU A 373 -21.77 -8.44 -11.01
N VAL A 374 -21.16 -7.31 -11.33
CA VAL A 374 -21.83 -5.99 -11.34
C VAL A 374 -22.97 -5.96 -12.36
N ALA A 375 -22.77 -6.55 -13.54
CA ALA A 375 -23.78 -6.64 -14.59
C ALA A 375 -24.96 -7.58 -14.22
N ASP A 376 -24.68 -8.67 -13.50
CA ASP A 376 -25.67 -9.66 -13.06
C ASP A 376 -26.48 -9.19 -11.84
N PHE A 377 -25.88 -8.38 -10.97
CA PHE A 377 -26.50 -7.82 -9.76
C PHE A 377 -26.60 -6.28 -9.80
N PRO A 378 -27.20 -5.68 -10.83
CA PRO A 378 -27.19 -4.23 -11.02
C PRO A 378 -28.00 -3.50 -9.94
N HIS A 379 -28.96 -4.17 -9.31
CA HIS A 379 -29.74 -3.61 -8.20
C HIS A 379 -28.91 -3.43 -6.91
N TYR A 380 -27.75 -4.08 -6.80
CA TYR A 380 -26.80 -3.83 -5.70
C TYR A 380 -25.69 -2.88 -6.10
N PHE A 381 -25.19 -2.99 -7.34
CA PHE A 381 -23.95 -2.32 -7.72
C PHE A 381 -24.13 -1.16 -8.70
N ARG A 382 -25.31 -0.95 -9.30
CA ARG A 382 -25.53 0.32 -10.03
C ARG A 382 -25.78 1.44 -9.06
N ARG A 383 -25.23 2.60 -9.42
CA ARG A 383 -25.52 3.88 -8.82
C ARG A 383 -27.01 4.14 -8.87
N GLN A 384 -27.59 4.38 -7.70
CA GLN A 384 -29.02 4.63 -7.51
C GLN A 384 -29.23 5.34 -6.18
N LYS A 385 -30.49 5.67 -5.87
CA LYS A 385 -30.88 6.18 -4.56
C LYS A 385 -31.42 5.04 -3.71
N TRP A 386 -30.78 4.76 -2.58
CA TRP A 386 -31.21 3.74 -1.62
C TRP A 386 -32.11 4.35 -0.55
N ASP A 387 -33.09 3.55 -0.11
CA ASP A 387 -33.86 3.79 1.10
C ASP A 387 -32.97 3.42 2.31
N LEU A 388 -32.47 4.45 2.99
CA LEU A 388 -31.49 4.30 4.07
C LEU A 388 -32.11 3.74 5.35
N GLU A 389 -33.43 3.77 5.50
CA GLU A 389 -34.09 3.15 6.65
C GLU A 389 -34.15 1.63 6.48
N LYS A 390 -34.40 1.17 5.24
CA LYS A 390 -34.50 -0.27 4.92
C LYS A 390 -33.16 -0.93 4.61
N THR A 391 -32.27 -0.20 3.95
CA THR A 391 -31.03 -0.73 3.40
C THR A 391 -29.80 0.16 3.72
N PRO A 392 -29.56 0.46 5.01
CA PRO A 392 -28.62 1.50 5.44
C PRO A 392 -27.16 1.28 4.98
N HIS A 393 -26.75 0.04 4.70
CA HIS A 393 -25.37 -0.30 4.29
C HIS A 393 -25.18 -0.40 2.78
N MET A 394 -26.26 -0.37 1.99
CA MET A 394 -26.16 -0.58 0.55
C MET A 394 -25.37 0.49 -0.21
N PRO A 395 -25.45 1.80 0.14
CA PRO A 395 -24.58 2.79 -0.50
C PRO A 395 -23.09 2.50 -0.32
N ALA A 396 -22.67 2.10 0.89
CA ALA A 396 -21.27 1.74 1.18
C ALA A 396 -20.86 0.47 0.42
N PHE A 397 -21.73 -0.55 0.41
CA PHE A 397 -21.46 -1.82 -0.26
C PHE A 397 -21.27 -1.65 -1.77
N ALA A 398 -22.14 -0.88 -2.41
CA ALA A 398 -22.02 -0.55 -3.83
C ALA A 398 -20.74 0.25 -4.11
N ALA A 399 -20.48 1.27 -3.28
CA ALA A 399 -19.29 2.11 -3.41
C ALA A 399 -17.99 1.33 -3.26
N GLN A 400 -17.93 0.40 -2.31
CA GLN A 400 -16.74 -0.45 -2.13
C GLN A 400 -16.46 -1.30 -3.37
N MET A 401 -17.49 -1.87 -4.02
CA MET A 401 -17.32 -2.58 -5.29
C MET A 401 -16.80 -1.66 -6.40
N TRP A 402 -17.26 -0.41 -6.48
CA TRP A 402 -16.75 0.55 -7.46
C TRP A 402 -15.27 0.84 -7.24
N ILE A 403 -14.86 0.98 -5.98
CA ILE A 403 -13.47 1.22 -5.61
C ILE A 403 -12.61 -0.01 -5.95
N VAL A 404 -13.05 -1.22 -5.63
CA VAL A 404 -12.36 -2.48 -6.01
C VAL A 404 -12.09 -2.49 -7.52
N LEU A 405 -13.10 -2.17 -8.34
CA LEU A 405 -12.94 -2.12 -9.80
C LEU A 405 -12.09 -0.94 -10.30
N PHE A 406 -12.13 0.19 -9.60
CA PHE A 406 -11.36 1.38 -9.95
C PHE A 406 -9.87 1.18 -9.69
N GLU A 407 -9.52 0.64 -8.53
CA GLU A 407 -8.14 0.40 -8.09
C GLU A 407 -7.56 -0.91 -8.63
N ALA A 408 -8.37 -1.76 -9.28
CA ALA A 408 -7.93 -3.02 -9.87
C ALA A 408 -6.79 -2.87 -10.89
N TYR A 409 -6.63 -1.68 -11.47
CA TYR A 409 -5.59 -1.35 -12.43
C TYR A 409 -5.07 0.07 -12.18
N PRO A 410 -3.87 0.40 -12.69
CA PRO A 410 -3.45 1.79 -12.80
C PRO A 410 -4.54 2.65 -13.47
N ASP A 411 -4.72 3.84 -12.92
CA ASP A 411 -5.78 4.75 -13.31
C ASP A 411 -5.67 5.15 -14.79
N SER A 412 -6.73 4.85 -15.56
CA SER A 412 -6.80 5.14 -17.00
C SER A 412 -8.20 5.55 -17.45
N LEU A 413 -8.28 6.40 -18.48
CA LEU A 413 -9.57 6.81 -19.05
C LEU A 413 -10.44 5.62 -19.49
N LYS A 414 -9.82 4.59 -20.07
CA LYS A 414 -10.51 3.37 -20.51
C LYS A 414 -11.19 2.66 -19.32
N ASN A 415 -10.47 2.48 -18.21
CA ASN A 415 -10.98 1.82 -17.02
C ASN A 415 -12.08 2.65 -16.35
N ARG A 416 -11.89 3.97 -16.25
CA ARG A 416 -12.91 4.92 -15.76
C ARG A 416 -14.20 4.85 -16.57
N GLN A 417 -14.10 4.87 -17.91
CA GLN A 417 -15.26 4.77 -18.81
C GLN A 417 -15.99 3.43 -18.69
N GLN A 418 -15.24 2.34 -18.51
CA GLN A 418 -15.81 1.01 -18.29
C GLN A 418 -16.56 0.95 -16.95
N LEU A 419 -15.95 1.40 -15.86
CA LEU A 419 -16.59 1.49 -14.55
C LEU A 419 -17.83 2.40 -14.61
N ALA A 420 -17.73 3.57 -15.23
CA ALA A 420 -18.84 4.50 -15.37
C ALA A 420 -20.05 3.84 -16.05
N ARG A 421 -19.81 3.10 -17.14
CA ARG A 421 -20.87 2.37 -17.86
C ARG A 421 -21.49 1.25 -17.02
N LEU A 422 -20.66 0.42 -16.39
CA LEU A 422 -21.11 -0.74 -15.60
C LEU A 422 -21.90 -0.33 -14.37
N ALA A 423 -21.35 0.61 -13.60
CA ALA A 423 -21.99 1.11 -12.38
C ALA A 423 -23.07 2.17 -12.67
N GLY A 424 -23.30 2.57 -13.91
CA GLY A 424 -24.36 3.51 -14.28
C GLY A 424 -24.10 4.95 -13.79
N PHE A 425 -22.86 5.40 -13.83
CA PHE A 425 -22.53 6.82 -13.64
C PHE A 425 -22.98 7.63 -14.85
N GLU A 426 -23.74 8.70 -14.60
CA GLU A 426 -24.26 9.61 -15.62
C GLU A 426 -24.01 11.07 -15.22
N GLY A 427 -24.17 11.99 -16.19
CA GLY A 427 -24.05 13.43 -15.96
C GLY A 427 -22.74 13.85 -15.28
N GLY A 428 -22.84 14.72 -14.26
CA GLY A 428 -21.67 15.21 -13.53
C GLY A 428 -20.93 14.13 -12.74
N TYR A 429 -21.59 13.06 -12.32
CA TYR A 429 -20.93 11.92 -11.66
C TYR A 429 -20.00 11.18 -12.63
N LYS A 430 -20.47 10.97 -13.87
CA LYS A 430 -19.65 10.40 -14.95
C LYS A 430 -18.48 11.32 -15.31
N ALA A 431 -18.73 12.62 -15.41
CA ALA A 431 -17.70 13.59 -15.74
C ALA A 431 -16.58 13.63 -14.69
N MET A 432 -16.91 13.57 -13.38
CA MET A 432 -15.91 13.47 -12.32
C MET A 432 -15.08 12.19 -12.43
N LEU A 433 -15.73 11.05 -12.66
CA LEU A 433 -15.02 9.79 -12.80
C LEU A 433 -14.10 9.78 -14.04
N GLU A 434 -14.64 10.04 -15.22
CA GLU A 434 -13.88 9.93 -16.49
C GLU A 434 -12.79 11.00 -16.60
N ASN A 435 -13.11 12.26 -16.31
CA ASN A 435 -12.18 13.36 -16.54
C ASN A 435 -11.16 13.50 -15.41
N LEU A 436 -11.55 13.20 -14.16
CA LEU A 436 -10.74 13.51 -12.98
C LEU A 436 -10.26 12.27 -12.23
N GLY A 437 -10.85 11.08 -12.47
CA GLY A 437 -10.58 9.88 -11.69
C GLY A 437 -11.26 9.91 -10.31
N VAL A 438 -12.38 10.64 -10.19
CA VAL A 438 -13.05 10.86 -8.90
C VAL A 438 -14.41 10.15 -8.84
N ILE A 439 -14.57 9.23 -7.89
CA ILE A 439 -15.84 8.60 -7.54
C ILE A 439 -16.56 9.44 -6.49
N PHE A 440 -17.68 10.07 -6.87
CA PHE A 440 -18.49 10.87 -5.94
C PHE A 440 -19.66 10.05 -5.34
N ILE A 441 -19.67 9.89 -4.01
CA ILE A 441 -20.53 8.96 -3.27
C ILE A 441 -21.41 9.74 -2.28
N ASP A 442 -22.71 9.80 -2.57
CA ASP A 442 -23.63 10.78 -1.97
C ASP A 442 -25.10 10.28 -1.92
N ASN A 443 -25.33 8.97 -2.10
CA ASN A 443 -26.64 8.33 -2.26
C ASN A 443 -27.49 8.92 -3.41
N ASN A 444 -26.84 9.39 -4.49
CA ASN A 444 -27.49 10.00 -5.65
C ASN A 444 -28.41 11.18 -5.26
N THR A 445 -27.88 12.07 -4.41
CA THR A 445 -28.62 13.18 -3.79
C THR A 445 -28.24 14.53 -4.37
N ALA A 446 -26.98 14.73 -4.76
CA ALA A 446 -26.51 15.97 -5.33
C ALA A 446 -27.25 16.33 -6.63
N THR A 447 -27.45 17.62 -6.84
CA THR A 447 -28.07 18.11 -8.07
C THR A 447 -27.08 18.05 -9.25
N ALA A 448 -27.61 18.09 -10.48
CA ALA A 448 -26.80 18.23 -11.69
C ALA A 448 -25.94 19.50 -11.65
N GLU A 449 -26.46 20.58 -11.05
CA GLU A 449 -25.73 21.83 -10.89
C GLU A 449 -24.55 21.66 -9.92
N GLN A 450 -24.76 21.07 -8.74
CA GLN A 450 -23.68 20.78 -7.78
C GLN A 450 -22.55 19.99 -8.44
N THR A 451 -22.88 18.84 -9.04
CA THR A 451 -21.86 18.00 -9.69
C THR A 451 -21.15 18.70 -10.85
N THR A 452 -21.84 19.56 -11.60
CA THR A 452 -21.22 20.38 -12.66
C THR A 452 -20.24 21.40 -12.08
N LYS A 453 -20.62 22.14 -11.04
CA LYS A 453 -19.74 23.13 -10.38
C LYS A 453 -18.55 22.45 -9.71
N MET A 454 -18.75 21.33 -9.03
CA MET A 454 -17.68 20.52 -8.45
C MET A 454 -16.68 20.08 -9.50
N THR A 455 -17.16 19.50 -10.61
CA THR A 455 -16.29 19.07 -11.72
C THR A 455 -15.47 20.23 -12.26
N LYS A 456 -16.10 21.40 -12.46
CA LYS A 456 -15.42 22.61 -12.95
C LYS A 456 -14.33 23.06 -11.98
N LEU A 457 -14.62 23.15 -10.69
CA LEU A 457 -13.64 23.57 -9.69
C LEU A 457 -12.40 22.65 -9.68
N LEU A 458 -12.62 21.33 -9.61
CA LEU A 458 -11.54 20.36 -9.57
C LEU A 458 -10.72 20.32 -10.87
N ALA A 459 -11.37 20.45 -12.03
CA ALA A 459 -10.70 20.51 -13.33
C ALA A 459 -9.84 21.77 -13.51
N GLU A 460 -10.20 22.87 -12.84
CA GLU A 460 -9.43 24.11 -12.90
C GLU A 460 -8.18 24.07 -12.01
N MET A 461 -8.18 23.25 -10.95
CA MET A 461 -7.00 22.96 -10.15
C MET A 461 -6.01 22.09 -10.96
N PRO A 462 -4.70 22.38 -10.94
CA PRO A 462 -3.73 21.52 -11.61
C PRO A 462 -3.76 20.09 -11.05
N ARG A 463 -3.97 19.06 -11.89
CA ARG A 463 -4.16 17.68 -11.39
C ARG A 463 -3.00 17.14 -10.56
N ALA A 464 -1.78 17.58 -10.80
CA ALA A 464 -0.60 17.09 -10.08
C ALA A 464 -0.40 17.71 -8.68
N VAL A 465 -1.34 18.54 -8.19
CA VAL A 465 -1.27 19.16 -6.85
C VAL A 465 -2.25 18.57 -5.85
N TRP A 466 -3.10 17.64 -6.25
CA TRP A 466 -4.02 16.91 -5.38
C TRP A 466 -4.23 15.50 -5.95
N ASP A 467 -4.50 14.54 -5.09
CA ASP A 467 -4.77 13.16 -5.42
C ASP A 467 -5.88 12.58 -4.55
N VAL A 468 -7.10 12.66 -5.07
CA VAL A 468 -8.33 12.24 -4.39
C VAL A 468 -9.10 11.35 -5.34
N GLU A 469 -9.29 10.09 -4.97
CA GLU A 469 -10.07 9.12 -5.75
C GLU A 469 -11.54 9.13 -5.34
N THR A 470 -11.85 9.39 -4.06
CA THR A 470 -13.23 9.40 -3.58
C THR A 470 -13.62 10.71 -2.90
N ILE A 471 -14.83 11.18 -3.20
CA ILE A 471 -15.48 12.27 -2.47
C ILE A 471 -16.76 11.70 -1.88
N THR A 472 -16.95 11.84 -0.57
CA THR A 472 -18.14 11.38 0.12
C THR A 472 -18.96 12.53 0.68
N VAL A 473 -20.28 12.35 0.76
CA VAL A 473 -21.17 13.21 1.56
C VAL A 473 -21.81 12.36 2.66
N LYS A 474 -21.08 12.10 3.75
CA LYS A 474 -21.52 11.18 4.83
C LYS A 474 -22.92 11.49 5.35
N GLY A 475 -23.29 12.78 5.43
CA GLY A 475 -24.62 13.21 5.86
C GLY A 475 -25.77 12.73 4.96
N TRP A 476 -25.50 12.40 3.69
CA TRP A 476 -26.49 11.84 2.75
C TRP A 476 -26.42 10.31 2.62
N LEU A 477 -25.49 9.65 3.30
CA LEU A 477 -25.27 8.20 3.25
C LEU A 477 -25.88 7.45 4.45
N GLY A 478 -26.35 8.17 5.48
CA GLY A 478 -27.06 7.62 6.64
C GLY A 478 -26.17 6.93 7.68
N GLU A 479 -26.80 6.45 8.76
CA GLU A 479 -26.10 5.83 9.90
C GLU A 479 -25.39 4.51 9.54
N GLY A 480 -25.90 3.78 8.54
CA GLY A 480 -25.25 2.55 8.09
C GLY A 480 -23.84 2.77 7.55
N PHE A 481 -23.62 3.88 6.84
CA PHE A 481 -22.30 4.26 6.35
C PHE A 481 -21.34 4.67 7.48
N LYS A 482 -21.86 5.24 8.57
CA LYS A 482 -21.04 5.55 9.76
C LYS A 482 -20.56 4.29 10.47
N LYS A 483 -21.40 3.25 10.50
CA LYS A 483 -21.06 1.92 11.05
C LYS A 483 -20.12 1.14 10.14
N GLN A 484 -20.35 1.22 8.83
CA GLN A 484 -19.60 0.50 7.81
C GLN A 484 -19.23 1.48 6.69
N GLY A 485 -17.98 1.95 6.74
CA GLY A 485 -17.45 2.87 5.75
C GLY A 485 -17.02 2.18 4.45
N ILE A 486 -16.17 2.89 3.71
CA ILE A 486 -15.46 2.40 2.53
C ILE A 486 -13.96 2.53 2.75
N SER A 487 -13.18 1.78 2.00
CA SER A 487 -11.72 1.85 1.92
C SER A 487 -11.33 2.20 0.49
N SER A 488 -10.61 3.29 0.30
CA SER A 488 -9.96 3.69 -0.96
C SER A 488 -8.55 4.20 -0.68
N ASN A 489 -7.68 4.30 -1.70
CA ASN A 489 -6.31 4.80 -1.50
C ASN A 489 -6.33 6.24 -0.98
N THR A 490 -7.17 7.08 -1.59
CA THR A 490 -7.36 8.47 -1.15
C THR A 490 -8.83 8.87 -1.16
N GLY A 491 -9.22 9.75 -0.24
CA GLY A 491 -10.61 10.18 -0.15
C GLY A 491 -10.82 11.36 0.78
N VAL A 492 -11.87 12.15 0.50
CA VAL A 492 -12.30 13.27 1.34
C VAL A 492 -13.80 13.22 1.61
N ASN A 493 -14.24 13.92 2.65
CA ASN A 493 -15.67 14.03 2.98
C ASN A 493 -16.09 15.49 3.05
N ILE A 494 -17.12 15.86 2.30
CA ILE A 494 -17.73 17.18 2.36
C ILE A 494 -19.06 17.16 3.15
N PHE A 495 -19.58 18.34 3.47
CA PHE A 495 -20.82 18.49 4.22
C PHE A 495 -22.08 18.33 3.35
N SER A 496 -23.13 17.79 3.96
CA SER A 496 -24.48 17.70 3.40
C SER A 496 -25.17 19.07 3.38
N LEU A 497 -24.81 19.93 2.41
CA LEU A 497 -25.32 21.29 2.26
C LEU A 497 -25.90 21.53 0.86
N PRO A 498 -26.91 22.41 0.72
CA PRO A 498 -27.35 22.87 -0.58
C PRO A 498 -26.36 23.89 -1.17
N LEU A 499 -26.37 24.02 -2.49
CA LEU A 499 -25.74 25.12 -3.20
C LEU A 499 -26.51 26.43 -2.90
N GLY A 500 -25.82 27.57 -2.89
CA GLY A 500 -26.37 28.91 -2.72
C GLY A 500 -26.21 29.49 -1.30
N ARG A 501 -25.61 28.77 -0.35
CA ARG A 501 -25.41 29.28 1.01
C ARG A 501 -24.22 30.26 1.05
N PRO A 502 -24.41 31.53 1.42
CA PRO A 502 -23.31 32.50 1.44
C PRO A 502 -22.44 32.39 2.69
N GLU A 503 -21.14 32.63 2.54
CA GLU A 503 -20.16 32.84 3.61
C GLU A 503 -19.13 33.90 3.19
N ASN A 504 -18.66 34.73 4.12
CA ASN A 504 -17.51 35.60 3.87
C ASN A 504 -16.22 34.89 4.29
N SER A 505 -15.39 34.51 3.31
CA SER A 505 -14.13 33.81 3.57
C SER A 505 -12.99 34.72 4.05
N PHE A 506 -13.24 36.01 4.17
CA PHE A 506 -12.23 37.03 4.49
C PHE A 506 -12.50 37.72 5.83
N PRO A 507 -11.45 38.12 6.56
CA PRO A 507 -11.59 38.86 7.81
C PRO A 507 -12.13 40.27 7.55
N ALA A 508 -12.62 40.92 8.62
CA ALA A 508 -13.27 42.23 8.52
C ALA A 508 -12.34 43.36 8.05
N ASP A 509 -11.01 43.18 8.19
CA ASP A 509 -10.00 44.11 7.72
C ASP A 509 -9.63 43.93 6.23
N ALA A 510 -10.26 43.00 5.51
CA ALA A 510 -10.08 42.89 4.06
C ALA A 510 -10.55 44.15 3.31
N PRO A 511 -9.93 44.50 2.16
CA PRO A 511 -10.34 45.65 1.34
C PRO A 511 -11.82 45.64 0.94
N ARG A 512 -12.39 44.44 0.75
CA ARG A 512 -13.79 44.19 0.43
C ARG A 512 -14.21 42.82 1.00
N LYS A 513 -15.51 42.56 1.06
CA LYS A 513 -16.02 41.22 1.43
C LYS A 513 -15.75 40.24 0.29
N GLY A 514 -15.24 39.05 0.62
CA GLY A 514 -15.12 37.93 -0.31
C GLY A 514 -16.19 36.89 -0.01
N ILE A 515 -17.40 37.12 -0.53
CA ILE A 515 -18.55 36.25 -0.30
C ILE A 515 -18.54 35.10 -1.31
N THR A 516 -18.58 33.87 -0.80
CA THR A 516 -18.54 32.62 -1.57
C THR A 516 -19.70 31.70 -1.20
N ASP A 517 -19.75 30.56 -1.87
CA ASP A 517 -20.66 29.46 -1.59
C ASP A 517 -20.06 28.45 -0.59
N VAL A 518 -20.77 28.18 0.51
CA VAL A 518 -20.30 27.26 1.56
C VAL A 518 -20.08 25.84 1.02
N TYR A 519 -20.97 25.33 0.17
CA TYR A 519 -20.85 23.96 -0.33
C TYR A 519 -19.58 23.80 -1.16
N MET A 520 -19.33 24.75 -2.06
CA MET A 520 -18.16 24.73 -2.94
C MET A 520 -16.85 25.05 -2.21
N ILE A 521 -16.87 25.96 -1.24
CA ILE A 521 -15.66 26.29 -0.49
C ILE A 521 -15.25 25.17 0.47
N CYS A 522 -16.23 24.45 1.05
CA CYS A 522 -15.93 23.23 1.80
C CYS A 522 -15.30 22.18 0.88
N LEU A 523 -15.78 22.00 -0.36
CA LEU A 523 -15.08 21.11 -1.30
C LEU A 523 -13.62 21.56 -1.52
N ALA A 524 -13.37 22.84 -1.81
CA ALA A 524 -12.01 23.34 -2.01
C ALA A 524 -11.11 23.11 -0.77
N HIS A 525 -11.67 23.31 0.42
CA HIS A 525 -11.00 23.08 1.70
C HIS A 525 -10.59 21.62 1.89
N GLU A 526 -11.53 20.70 1.71
CA GLU A 526 -11.30 19.27 1.90
C GLU A 526 -10.28 18.72 0.89
N ILE A 527 -10.32 19.17 -0.37
CA ILE A 527 -9.28 18.82 -1.36
C ILE A 527 -7.92 19.38 -0.94
N ALA A 528 -7.88 20.58 -0.34
CA ALA A 528 -6.64 21.20 0.08
C ALA A 528 -5.94 20.49 1.26
N HIS A 529 -6.65 19.68 2.06
CA HIS A 529 -5.99 18.77 3.02
C HIS A 529 -5.13 17.72 2.32
N ASN A 530 -5.55 17.27 1.13
CA ASN A 530 -4.82 16.29 0.33
C ASN A 530 -3.75 16.95 -0.58
N MET A 531 -3.72 18.28 -0.67
CA MET A 531 -2.71 19.03 -1.42
C MET A 531 -1.34 19.02 -0.71
N LEU A 532 -0.96 20.11 -0.05
CA LEU A 532 0.40 20.28 0.47
C LEU A 532 0.76 19.24 1.54
N ASP A 533 -0.19 18.88 2.40
CA ASP A 533 0.01 17.98 3.54
C ASP A 533 0.02 16.49 3.17
N THR A 534 -0.41 16.12 1.96
CA THR A 534 -0.33 14.75 1.44
C THR A 534 0.55 14.68 0.20
N VAL A 535 0.08 15.15 -0.96
CA VAL A 535 0.83 15.12 -2.21
C VAL A 535 2.10 15.98 -2.14
N GLY A 536 1.98 17.19 -1.61
CA GLY A 536 3.08 18.13 -1.50
C GLY A 536 4.19 17.68 -0.55
N ARG A 537 3.88 16.87 0.46
CA ARG A 537 4.89 16.34 1.39
C ARG A 537 5.95 15.51 0.67
N THR A 538 5.55 14.80 -0.40
CA THR A 538 6.45 13.99 -1.23
C THR A 538 6.99 14.79 -2.43
N LEU A 539 6.11 15.51 -3.15
CA LEU A 539 6.49 16.16 -4.41
C LEU A 539 7.11 17.55 -4.24
N ARG A 540 6.80 18.24 -3.15
CA ARG A 540 7.25 19.61 -2.81
C ARG A 540 7.64 19.70 -1.31
N PRO A 541 8.53 18.82 -0.81
CA PRO A 541 8.89 18.77 0.62
C PRO A 541 9.42 20.12 1.13
N GLU A 542 10.01 20.93 0.26
CA GLU A 542 10.47 22.28 0.59
C GLU A 542 9.31 23.24 0.90
N LEU A 543 8.17 23.12 0.22
CA LEU A 543 6.98 23.93 0.51
C LEU A 543 6.23 23.39 1.72
N PHE A 544 6.24 22.07 1.92
CA PHE A 544 5.68 21.46 3.12
C PHE A 544 6.41 21.98 4.36
N GLU A 545 7.75 22.01 4.33
CA GLU A 545 8.54 22.58 5.42
C GLU A 545 8.36 24.11 5.53
N LEU A 546 8.30 24.83 4.40
CA LEU A 546 8.05 26.28 4.37
C LEU A 546 6.75 26.68 5.08
N LYS A 547 5.70 25.85 5.00
CA LYS A 547 4.46 26.08 5.77
C LYS A 547 4.76 26.25 7.26
N TYR A 548 5.59 25.37 7.83
CA TYR A 548 5.96 25.43 9.24
C TYR A 548 6.94 26.57 9.54
N GLU A 549 7.87 26.87 8.63
CA GLU A 549 8.72 28.08 8.73
C GLU A 549 7.86 29.36 8.78
N GLN A 550 6.78 29.42 8.01
CA GLN A 550 5.86 30.55 8.02
C GLN A 550 5.02 30.61 9.31
N LEU A 551 4.67 29.47 9.90
CA LEU A 551 4.02 29.44 11.22
C LEU A 551 4.97 29.91 12.32
N ASP A 552 6.23 29.48 12.30
CA ASP A 552 7.30 29.95 13.20
C ASP A 552 7.48 31.47 13.08
N TYR A 553 7.60 31.98 11.84
CA TYR A 553 7.68 33.42 11.57
C TYR A 553 6.45 34.19 12.07
N ALA A 554 5.25 33.66 11.86
CA ALA A 554 4.00 34.28 12.29
C ALA A 554 3.79 34.26 13.81
N ALA A 555 4.42 33.32 14.53
CA ALA A 555 4.32 33.18 15.97
C ALA A 555 5.25 34.14 16.75
N GLY A 556 6.18 34.79 16.06
CA GLY A 556 7.10 35.78 16.63
C GLY A 556 8.28 35.18 17.39
N GLU A 557 9.20 36.05 17.81
CA GLU A 557 10.53 35.67 18.31
C GLU A 557 10.53 34.86 19.62
N HIS A 558 9.45 34.93 20.41
CA HIS A 558 9.36 34.20 21.67
C HIS A 558 8.93 32.74 21.48
N VAL A 559 8.26 32.42 20.37
CA VAL A 559 7.87 31.07 20.01
C VAL A 559 8.96 30.46 19.16
N GLN A 560 9.52 29.34 19.61
CA GLN A 560 10.62 28.69 18.93
C GLN A 560 10.19 27.32 18.44
N PHE A 561 10.17 27.10 17.14
CA PHE A 561 10.05 25.76 16.57
C PHE A 561 11.39 25.01 16.61
N HIS A 562 11.33 23.68 16.55
CA HIS A 562 12.52 22.82 16.35
C HIS A 562 13.29 23.20 15.08
N VAL A 563 14.55 22.74 14.95
CA VAL A 563 15.39 23.02 13.76
C VAL A 563 14.68 22.59 12.47
N GLN A 564 14.15 21.36 12.47
CA GLN A 564 13.14 20.93 11.51
C GLN A 564 11.77 21.41 12.03
N LYS A 565 11.22 22.44 11.38
CA LYS A 565 10.01 23.15 11.77
C LYS A 565 8.78 22.25 11.70
N SER A 566 8.74 21.27 10.80
CA SER A 566 7.66 20.28 10.77
C SER A 566 7.53 19.42 12.02
N ARG A 567 8.54 19.39 12.91
CA ARG A 567 8.44 18.77 14.24
C ARG A 567 7.65 19.62 15.25
N GLY A 568 7.23 20.82 14.87
CA GLY A 568 6.41 21.71 15.69
C GLY A 568 7.22 22.58 16.67
N VAL A 569 6.50 23.15 17.64
CA VAL A 569 7.04 24.06 18.65
C VAL A 569 7.95 23.30 19.61
N ASN A 570 9.15 23.83 19.83
CA ASN A 570 9.99 23.45 20.95
C ASN A 570 9.43 24.11 22.23
N TRP A 571 8.60 23.36 22.95
CA TRP A 571 7.90 23.87 24.13
C TRP A 571 8.82 24.24 25.28
N GLU A 572 9.96 23.56 25.43
CA GLU A 572 10.93 23.85 26.48
C GLU A 572 11.53 25.25 26.28
N VAL A 573 12.03 25.52 25.07
CA VAL A 573 12.62 26.82 24.72
C VAL A 573 11.56 27.92 24.74
N THR A 574 10.37 27.64 24.19
CA THR A 574 9.26 28.61 24.15
C THR A 574 8.81 29.01 25.56
N LYS A 575 8.59 28.04 26.46
CA LYS A 575 8.23 28.34 27.86
C LYS A 575 9.35 29.10 28.58
N ALA A 576 10.62 28.76 28.32
CA ALA A 576 11.76 29.48 28.88
C ALA A 576 11.82 30.94 28.41
N ASN A 577 11.58 31.19 27.12
CA ASN A 577 11.48 32.54 26.56
C ASN A 577 10.34 33.33 27.23
N PHE A 578 9.13 32.76 27.27
CA PHE A 578 7.97 33.44 27.85
C PHE A 578 8.18 33.79 29.33
N ARG A 579 8.85 32.91 30.08
CA ARG A 579 9.20 33.18 31.47
C ARG A 579 10.25 34.29 31.60
N ARG A 580 11.28 34.26 30.76
CA ARG A 580 12.36 35.27 30.74
C ARG A 580 11.82 36.67 30.44
N GLU A 581 10.91 36.77 29.49
CA GLU A 581 10.30 38.04 29.07
C GLU A 581 9.13 38.49 29.97
N GLY A 582 8.82 37.74 31.03
CA GLY A 582 7.73 38.06 31.95
C GLY A 582 6.32 37.89 31.37
N ILE A 583 6.18 37.22 30.21
CA ILE A 583 4.90 36.92 29.57
C ILE A 583 4.15 35.83 30.34
N TRP A 584 4.89 34.86 30.90
CA TRP A 584 4.35 33.74 31.68
C TRP A 584 4.98 33.66 33.07
N ASP A 585 4.16 33.36 34.07
CA ASP A 585 4.57 33.31 35.49
C ASP A 585 5.34 32.04 35.90
N GLY A 586 5.52 31.10 34.96
CA GLY A 586 6.24 29.84 35.19
C GLY A 586 5.39 28.74 35.84
N ARG A 587 4.09 28.94 36.06
CA ARG A 587 3.18 27.94 36.64
C ARG A 587 2.42 27.22 35.54
N ASP A 588 2.52 25.89 35.47
CA ASP A 588 1.85 25.10 34.41
C ASP A 588 0.33 25.31 34.37
N SER A 589 -0.30 25.63 35.50
CA SER A 589 -1.74 25.92 35.57
C SER A 589 -2.17 27.19 34.81
N SER A 590 -1.28 28.16 34.62
CA SER A 590 -1.59 29.40 33.88
C SER A 590 -1.20 29.32 32.39
N TRP A 591 -0.38 28.32 32.01
CA TRP A 591 0.26 28.25 30.69
C TRP A 591 -0.75 28.29 29.54
N GLN A 592 -1.79 27.46 29.57
CA GLN A 592 -2.76 27.39 28.47
C GLN A 592 -3.46 28.74 28.22
N GLN A 593 -3.78 29.46 29.30
CA GLN A 593 -4.41 30.77 29.20
C GLN A 593 -3.41 31.81 28.67
N THR A 594 -2.19 31.85 29.21
CA THR A 594 -1.14 32.77 28.75
C THR A 594 -0.80 32.56 27.27
N TRP A 595 -0.63 31.29 26.86
CA TRP A 595 -0.34 30.91 25.48
C TRP A 595 -1.41 31.43 24.51
N LYS A 596 -2.68 31.15 24.82
CA LYS A 596 -3.81 31.61 24.02
C LYS A 596 -3.89 33.14 23.96
N GLN A 597 -3.82 33.80 25.12
CA GLN A 597 -3.91 35.26 25.20
C GLN A 597 -2.80 35.95 24.40
N HIS A 598 -1.57 35.42 24.46
CA HIS A 598 -0.45 35.97 23.71
C HIS A 598 -0.69 35.89 22.19
N LEU A 599 -0.98 34.70 21.66
CA LEU A 599 -1.13 34.49 20.23
C LEU A 599 -2.47 34.96 19.63
N GLU A 600 -3.43 35.34 20.47
CA GLU A 600 -4.67 35.99 20.04
C GLU A 600 -4.65 37.52 20.24
N SER A 601 -3.53 38.08 20.70
CA SER A 601 -3.30 39.54 20.82
C SER A 601 -2.62 40.11 19.56
N GLU A 602 -2.62 41.45 19.41
CA GLU A 602 -1.87 42.09 18.32
C GLU A 602 -0.35 42.04 18.60
N PRO A 603 0.49 41.78 17.59
CA PRO A 603 0.17 41.65 16.16
C PRO A 603 -0.26 40.23 15.72
N PHE A 604 -0.15 39.21 16.58
CA PHE A 604 -0.35 37.80 16.25
C PHE A 604 -1.76 37.45 15.75
N LYS A 605 -2.76 38.18 16.21
CA LYS A 605 -4.16 38.06 15.74
C LYS A 605 -4.30 38.23 14.23
N ARG A 606 -3.45 39.06 13.60
CA ARG A 606 -3.42 39.30 12.14
C ARG A 606 -2.23 38.64 11.45
N ALA A 607 -1.53 37.75 12.16
CA ALA A 607 -0.39 37.03 11.62
C ALA A 607 -0.78 35.85 10.69
N HIS A 608 -2.07 35.50 10.60
CA HIS A 608 -2.59 34.58 9.58
C HIS A 608 -3.71 35.24 8.77
N VAL A 609 -3.79 34.98 7.46
CA VAL A 609 -4.74 35.61 6.52
C VAL A 609 -6.21 35.32 6.87
N ARG A 610 -6.47 34.17 7.49
CA ARG A 610 -7.75 33.73 8.06
C ARG A 610 -7.48 32.80 9.24
N GLY A 611 -8.25 32.90 10.32
CA GLY A 611 -8.04 32.12 11.54
C GLY A 611 -6.99 32.75 12.47
N SER A 612 -6.50 31.99 13.44
CA SER A 612 -5.48 32.46 14.40
C SER A 612 -4.25 31.56 14.36
N ILE A 613 -3.07 32.16 14.54
CA ILE A 613 -1.81 31.41 14.60
C ILE A 613 -1.80 30.40 15.76
N HIS A 614 -2.45 30.74 16.88
CA HIS A 614 -2.68 29.83 18.00
C HIS A 614 -3.30 28.49 17.56
N PHE A 615 -4.35 28.53 16.73
CA PHE A 615 -5.03 27.35 16.22
C PHE A 615 -4.14 26.55 15.25
N PHE A 616 -3.48 27.21 14.30
CA PHE A 616 -2.68 26.52 13.29
C PHE A 616 -1.39 25.89 13.84
N ILE A 617 -0.85 26.40 14.95
CA ILE A 617 0.22 25.69 15.66
C ILE A 617 -0.27 24.36 16.23
N GLN A 618 -1.51 24.32 16.73
CA GLN A 618 -2.12 23.11 17.30
C GLN A 618 -2.65 22.16 16.22
N SER A 619 -3.09 22.70 15.09
CA SER A 619 -3.67 21.97 13.95
C SER A 619 -3.01 22.40 12.64
N PRO A 620 -1.72 22.09 12.42
CA PRO A 620 -0.97 22.59 11.26
C PRO A 620 -1.46 22.09 9.90
N GLN A 621 -2.20 20.97 9.87
CA GLN A 621 -2.88 20.47 8.68
C GLN A 621 -4.01 21.40 8.19
N GLU A 622 -4.54 22.25 9.08
CA GLU A 622 -5.59 23.23 8.75
C GLU A 622 -5.01 24.50 8.13
N ALA A 623 -3.72 24.75 8.33
CA ALA A 623 -3.08 26.00 7.92
C ALA A 623 -3.17 26.18 6.41
N PHE A 624 -2.76 25.18 5.63
CA PHE A 624 -2.81 25.23 4.17
C PHE A 624 -4.23 25.10 3.63
N ALA A 625 -5.05 24.18 4.18
CA ALA A 625 -6.44 24.00 3.77
C ALA A 625 -7.28 25.28 3.98
N THR A 626 -6.98 26.06 5.02
CA THR A 626 -7.65 27.35 5.24
C THR A 626 -7.24 28.41 4.21
N LEU A 627 -6.03 28.36 3.65
CA LEU A 627 -5.62 29.27 2.57
C LEU A 627 -6.48 29.07 1.33
N ALA A 628 -6.83 27.82 1.01
CA ALA A 628 -7.72 27.48 -0.09
C ALA A 628 -9.06 28.22 0.01
N ASN A 629 -9.57 28.42 1.23
CA ASN A 629 -10.84 29.12 1.44
C ASN A 629 -10.80 30.57 0.91
N GLN A 630 -9.67 31.26 1.03
CA GLN A 630 -9.52 32.62 0.50
C GLN A 630 -9.08 32.59 -0.95
N TYR A 631 -8.11 31.74 -1.29
CA TYR A 631 -7.53 31.67 -2.62
C TYR A 631 -8.57 31.32 -3.69
N PHE A 632 -9.42 30.31 -3.44
CA PHE A 632 -10.47 29.92 -4.39
C PHE A 632 -11.70 30.84 -4.35
N THR A 633 -11.92 31.57 -3.25
CA THR A 633 -12.98 32.57 -3.18
C THR A 633 -12.65 33.81 -4.01
N ASP A 634 -11.48 34.42 -3.80
CA ASP A 634 -11.00 35.57 -4.56
C ASP A 634 -9.47 35.71 -4.35
N SER A 635 -8.68 35.14 -5.27
CA SER A 635 -7.21 35.16 -5.16
C SER A 635 -6.64 36.59 -5.20
N GLN A 636 -7.26 37.49 -5.96
CA GLN A 636 -6.85 38.88 -6.08
C GLN A 636 -7.09 39.61 -4.75
N LEU A 637 -8.25 39.40 -4.12
CA LEU A 637 -8.52 39.94 -2.79
C LEU A 637 -7.57 39.41 -1.71
N MET A 638 -7.16 38.13 -1.80
CA MET A 638 -6.16 37.56 -0.90
C MET A 638 -4.79 38.22 -1.05
N LEU A 639 -4.37 38.51 -2.29
CA LEU A 639 -3.15 39.28 -2.57
C LEU A 639 -3.23 40.69 -1.98
N GLU A 640 -4.32 41.42 -2.26
CA GLU A 640 -4.56 42.77 -1.74
C GLU A 640 -4.58 42.81 -0.21
N LEU A 641 -5.21 41.83 0.44
CA LEU A 641 -5.19 41.70 1.90
C LEU A 641 -3.77 41.51 2.42
N GLY A 642 -2.97 40.67 1.78
CA GLY A 642 -1.56 40.46 2.12
C GLY A 642 -0.74 41.75 2.00
N VAL A 643 -0.94 42.51 0.92
CA VAL A 643 -0.28 43.82 0.68
C VAL A 643 -0.71 44.86 1.71
N LYS A 644 -2.02 45.00 1.96
CA LYS A 644 -2.55 45.92 2.97
C LYS A 644 -1.96 45.62 4.35
N ARG A 645 -2.00 44.34 4.76
CA ARG A 645 -1.44 43.91 6.04
C ARG A 645 0.06 44.14 6.14
N TRP A 646 0.80 43.92 5.06
CA TRP A 646 2.22 44.26 4.99
C TRP A 646 2.47 45.75 5.26
N GLN A 647 1.71 46.64 4.63
CA GLN A 647 1.79 48.10 4.83
C GLN A 647 1.43 48.51 6.26
N GLU A 648 0.53 47.77 6.93
CA GLU A 648 0.15 47.96 8.33
C GLU A 648 1.12 47.29 9.34
N GLY A 649 2.20 46.67 8.87
CA GLY A 649 3.22 46.03 9.71
C GLY A 649 3.03 44.54 9.98
N HIS A 650 1.97 43.92 9.47
CA HIS A 650 1.67 42.48 9.59
C HIS A 650 2.32 41.68 8.45
N LYS A 651 3.62 41.44 8.57
CA LYS A 651 4.47 40.94 7.48
C LYS A 651 4.25 39.48 7.07
N SER A 652 3.61 38.67 7.91
CA SER A 652 3.47 37.23 7.65
C SER A 652 2.43 36.90 6.57
N SER A 653 1.35 37.69 6.46
CA SER A 653 0.18 37.36 5.62
C SER A 653 0.52 37.19 4.13
N ILE A 654 1.45 37.99 3.58
CA ILE A 654 1.85 37.86 2.17
C ILE A 654 2.54 36.52 1.87
N ASN A 655 3.30 35.98 2.83
CA ASN A 655 4.00 34.71 2.65
C ASN A 655 3.01 33.54 2.50
N GLN A 656 1.85 33.62 3.14
CA GLN A 656 0.80 32.60 3.05
C GLN A 656 0.12 32.62 1.68
N PHE A 657 -0.15 33.81 1.11
CA PHE A 657 -0.57 33.92 -0.28
C PHE A 657 0.46 33.29 -1.23
N LEU A 658 1.74 33.60 -1.02
CA LEU A 658 2.83 33.08 -1.86
C LEU A 658 2.98 31.57 -1.75
N LEU A 659 2.74 30.98 -0.57
CA LEU A 659 2.81 29.54 -0.37
C LEU A 659 1.81 28.79 -1.26
N ILE A 660 0.54 29.18 -1.23
CA ILE A 660 -0.49 28.53 -2.06
C ILE A 660 -0.31 28.85 -3.55
N ALA A 661 0.07 30.08 -3.90
CA ALA A 661 0.35 30.45 -5.29
C ALA A 661 1.54 29.66 -5.87
N ASP A 662 2.62 29.50 -5.10
CA ASP A 662 3.80 28.74 -5.54
C ASP A 662 3.48 27.25 -5.68
N TYR A 663 2.73 26.70 -4.73
CA TYR A 663 2.29 25.31 -4.80
C TYR A 663 1.43 25.05 -6.06
N LEU A 664 0.39 25.87 -6.28
CA LEU A 664 -0.54 25.72 -7.41
C LEU A 664 0.08 26.07 -8.77
N SER A 665 1.12 26.90 -8.81
CA SER A 665 1.82 27.21 -10.08
C SER A 665 2.71 26.06 -10.56
N GLN A 666 3.05 25.09 -9.68
CA GLN A 666 3.95 23.99 -10.00
C GLN A 666 5.29 24.43 -10.63
N LYS A 667 5.90 25.50 -10.07
CA LYS A 667 7.13 26.14 -10.56
C LYS A 667 7.00 26.88 -11.91
N ALA A 668 5.81 26.97 -12.49
CA ALA A 668 5.59 27.77 -13.69
C ALA A 668 5.70 29.28 -13.39
N ASN A 669 5.97 30.07 -14.44
CA ASN A 669 5.92 31.53 -14.45
C ASN A 669 4.48 32.07 -14.68
N SER A 670 3.48 31.27 -14.33
CA SER A 670 2.07 31.62 -14.39
C SER A 670 1.33 30.84 -13.30
N VAL A 671 0.30 31.43 -12.72
CA VAL A 671 -0.65 30.74 -11.83
C VAL A 671 -2.06 31.19 -12.11
N LYS A 672 -3.03 30.32 -11.87
CA LYS A 672 -4.46 30.66 -11.99
C LYS A 672 -4.91 31.41 -10.75
N PHE A 673 -5.52 32.57 -10.96
CA PHE A 673 -6.36 33.24 -9.97
C PHE A 673 -7.80 32.80 -10.14
N TYR A 674 -8.48 32.64 -9.01
CA TYR A 674 -9.84 32.14 -8.89
C TYR A 674 -10.73 33.21 -8.27
N GLN A 675 -11.98 33.25 -8.72
CA GLN A 675 -13.05 33.99 -8.09
C GLN A 675 -14.31 33.12 -8.09
N MET A 676 -14.80 32.78 -6.90
CA MET A 676 -15.97 31.93 -6.71
C MET A 676 -17.03 32.65 -5.86
N GLY A 677 -18.18 32.90 -6.48
CA GLY A 677 -19.32 33.53 -5.82
C GLY A 677 -20.33 32.54 -5.25
N VAL A 678 -21.35 33.08 -4.58
CA VAL A 678 -22.54 32.32 -4.15
C VAL A 678 -23.17 31.60 -5.34
N GLY A 679 -23.59 30.34 -5.17
CA GLY A 679 -24.02 29.48 -6.28
C GLY A 679 -22.86 28.75 -6.97
N GLY A 680 -21.62 28.94 -6.53
CA GLY A 680 -20.46 28.25 -7.08
C GLY A 680 -20.02 28.73 -8.45
N GLU A 681 -20.41 29.94 -8.86
CA GLU A 681 -19.96 30.51 -10.12
C GLU A 681 -18.47 30.81 -10.07
N LEU A 682 -17.70 30.00 -10.80
CA LEU A 682 -16.24 30.06 -10.83
C LEU A 682 -15.74 30.79 -12.07
N LYS A 683 -14.93 31.83 -11.85
CA LYS A 683 -14.10 32.50 -12.86
C LYS A 683 -12.64 32.20 -12.57
N VAL A 684 -11.88 31.90 -13.63
CA VAL A 684 -10.46 31.57 -13.53
C VAL A 684 -9.69 32.38 -14.56
N LYS A 685 -8.58 32.98 -14.14
CA LYS A 685 -7.69 33.76 -15.02
C LYS A 685 -6.24 33.44 -14.71
N PRO A 686 -5.39 33.11 -15.69
CA PRO A 686 -3.96 33.03 -15.46
C PRO A 686 -3.40 34.44 -15.22
N ILE A 687 -2.44 34.55 -14.31
CA ILE A 687 -1.64 35.75 -14.08
C ILE A 687 -0.16 35.40 -14.24
N ARG A 688 0.67 36.41 -14.52
CA ARG A 688 2.10 36.20 -14.75
C ARG A 688 2.88 36.23 -13.44
N LEU A 689 3.85 35.34 -13.34
CA LEU A 689 4.84 35.29 -12.27
C LEU A 689 6.25 35.46 -12.88
N GLU A 690 7.18 36.04 -12.13
CA GLU A 690 8.61 35.86 -12.37
C GLU A 690 9.25 35.22 -11.15
N ARG A 691 10.34 34.47 -11.39
CA ARG A 691 11.06 33.75 -10.35
C ARG A 691 12.55 34.03 -10.43
N ASN A 692 13.20 34.01 -9.28
CA ASN A 692 14.67 34.04 -9.23
C ASN A 692 15.27 32.64 -9.48
N GLN A 693 16.61 32.56 -9.46
CA GLN A 693 17.36 31.31 -9.66
C GLN A 693 17.08 30.24 -8.59
N LEU A 694 16.61 30.63 -7.40
CA LEU A 694 16.18 29.71 -6.34
C LEU A 694 14.72 29.27 -6.52
N GLY A 695 14.07 29.66 -7.62
CA GLY A 695 12.68 29.36 -7.92
C GLY A 695 11.66 30.15 -7.11
N LYS A 696 12.06 31.15 -6.31
CA LYS A 696 11.11 31.96 -5.51
C LYS A 696 10.43 33.02 -6.38
N ILE A 697 9.14 33.26 -6.15
CA ILE A 697 8.34 34.26 -6.88
C ILE A 697 8.83 35.67 -6.55
N THR A 698 9.38 36.39 -7.51
CA THR A 698 9.88 37.76 -7.35
C THR A 698 8.97 38.82 -7.96
N LEU A 699 8.07 38.42 -8.85
CA LEU A 699 7.04 39.29 -9.45
C LEU A 699 5.71 38.57 -9.50
N ILE A 700 4.63 39.28 -9.17
CA ILE A 700 3.25 38.91 -9.49
C ILE A 700 2.65 40.05 -10.32
N GLU A 701 2.12 39.72 -11.50
CA GLU A 701 1.49 40.68 -12.42
C GLU A 701 0.09 40.17 -12.76
N SER A 702 -0.91 40.75 -12.07
CA SER A 702 -2.34 40.57 -12.37
C SER A 702 -2.89 41.80 -13.11
N SER A 703 -4.14 41.79 -13.55
CA SER A 703 -4.77 42.96 -14.19
C SER A 703 -4.95 44.17 -13.25
N GLU A 704 -4.78 43.97 -11.94
CA GLU A 704 -5.07 44.98 -10.91
C GLU A 704 -3.85 45.30 -10.04
N THR A 705 -2.81 44.44 -10.02
CA THR A 705 -1.66 44.62 -9.15
C THR A 705 -0.36 44.13 -9.79
N ILE A 706 0.68 44.97 -9.74
CA ILE A 706 2.07 44.57 -10.00
C ILE A 706 2.82 44.59 -8.66
N LEU A 707 3.29 43.42 -8.23
CA LEU A 707 3.97 43.24 -6.94
C LEU A 707 5.38 42.70 -7.12
N ARG A 708 6.39 43.43 -6.63
CA ARG A 708 7.80 42.99 -6.59
C ARG A 708 8.21 42.59 -5.18
N LEU A 709 8.96 41.50 -5.07
CA LEU A 709 9.30 40.85 -3.80
C LEU A 709 10.80 40.61 -3.67
N GLU A 710 11.36 40.93 -2.51
CA GLU A 710 12.69 40.52 -2.07
C GLU A 710 12.58 39.62 -0.84
N TYR A 711 13.55 38.72 -0.64
CA TYR A 711 13.52 37.70 0.41
C TYR A 711 14.72 37.81 1.35
N GLN A 712 14.51 37.46 2.62
CA GLN A 712 15.57 37.11 3.57
C GLN A 712 15.32 35.67 4.02
N GLY A 713 16.22 34.76 3.67
CA GLY A 713 15.93 33.32 3.78
C GLY A 713 14.72 32.98 2.90
N ASN A 714 13.70 32.33 3.46
CA ASN A 714 12.50 31.89 2.73
C ASN A 714 11.28 32.80 2.91
N VAL A 715 11.39 33.88 3.70
CA VAL A 715 10.31 34.85 3.91
C VAL A 715 10.58 36.16 3.20
N VAL A 716 9.52 36.86 2.80
CA VAL A 716 9.59 38.18 2.17
C VAL A 716 10.17 39.20 3.16
N SER A 717 11.17 39.95 2.72
CA SER A 717 11.83 41.01 3.48
C SER A 717 11.47 42.41 2.98
N LYS A 718 11.23 42.57 1.67
CA LYS A 718 10.71 43.80 1.06
C LYS A 718 9.63 43.50 0.03
N LEU A 719 8.68 44.42 -0.06
CA LEU A 719 7.55 44.36 -0.98
C LEU A 719 7.33 45.75 -1.58
N GLN A 720 7.25 45.83 -2.90
CA GLN A 720 6.95 47.05 -3.65
C GLN A 720 5.74 46.82 -4.55
N VAL A 721 4.73 47.68 -4.41
CA VAL A 721 3.58 47.75 -5.31
C VAL A 721 3.89 48.79 -6.39
N ALA A 722 3.70 48.46 -7.65
CA ALA A 722 3.76 49.41 -8.75
C ALA A 722 2.36 49.66 -9.31
N ASP A 723 2.11 50.90 -9.73
CA ASP A 723 0.92 51.25 -10.51
C ASP A 723 1.05 50.67 -11.93
N HIS A 724 -0.08 50.24 -12.49
CA HIS A 724 -0.19 49.72 -13.86
C HIS A 724 0.04 50.80 -14.93
#